data_AF-A0AAD5M8J3-F1
#
_entry.id   AF-A0AAD5M8J3-F1
#
_cell.length_a   1.000
_cell.length_b   1.000
_cell.length_c   1.000
_cell.angle_alpha   90.00
_cell.angle_beta   90.00
_cell.angle_gamma   90.00
#
_symmetry.space_group_name_H-M   'P 1'
#
loop_
_entity.id
_entity.type
_entity.pdbx_description
1 polymer ?
#
loop_
_entity_poly.entity_id
_entity_poly.type
_entity_poly.pdbx_seq_one_letter_code
_entity_poly.pdbx_strand_id
1 'polypeptide(L)'
;MRHRKDHAQQSNKAARAARAHGEDDDARKVDLRDTHKTGQRGLSVDSIALFAAIMAVYVRTLYPTVAGGDSGELVAESCHLGISHPPGYPLYNMIVHVLTNYSPLLAFRSKAWHANLFSAVGAEVFALNNAFTAALLYVLLRYSRERTWELARRGAWLSGLALCNQHTIVLFELPIVLWVLSTRRPHWRRELLPLSLAFLAGLSPYLYMPLAAFWRPQPGSWGDVTSLSGFIHHLRRADYGTFRLYSTDAKTEGLVTRLELYAQDLSQREVPLRLAFPLARNLVGILVAATYAFYMVVFHALANLPLSEGLTYGVHMRFWQQPNVIVFSWIGVGLVAVLDWFTSRCPARRLLYLLGHAVAPAIAVMQLTTWFSLCDQSDAWYIHNYAAALLDPLPPQAVLFVNFDLQWTALRYLQRCEHRRRDVTILNLSMTTYRWFETKHSQYPDLVFPGPRLVPYGSQSPGFTFAQFLDANSALVRERGVFFGGKLNSNDADFADRYTFVPFGLLDQIHEARLAASQPSLHDWYAQQQRVREEVRMRLPQLPPAAKYDDQTWEWTIARDHGMKKLSWSTYLLDKTIAEDPQNVSLLAEATHAMEDSYQHEPLQFWNPVATLKNLGLAYAEIIKSKQDLDSSLGDPFFNDAVGRGVTDPTRFKDRASARLLEVWGAWLRLPEAKQDPGFQVIQEIVRKFVPQDTPSSGNASKSKASKKKRHQARTKKTKKKE
;
A
#
# COMPACT_ATOMS: atom_id res chain seq x y z
N MET A 1 -1.62 -31.95 -86.47
CA MET A 1 -2.77 -31.17 -85.96
C MET A 1 -3.05 -31.30 -84.45
N ARG A 2 -2.44 -32.24 -83.69
CA ARG A 2 -2.63 -32.31 -82.21
C ARG A 2 -1.80 -31.28 -81.42
N HIS A 3 -0.59 -30.94 -81.85
CA HIS A 3 0.31 -30.02 -81.13
C HIS A 3 -0.13 -28.54 -81.05
N ARG A 4 -1.05 -28.09 -81.92
CA ARG A 4 -1.56 -26.70 -81.92
C ARG A 4 -2.78 -26.48 -81.01
N LYS A 5 -3.50 -27.54 -80.62
CA LYS A 5 -4.66 -27.42 -79.72
C LYS A 5 -4.25 -27.33 -78.25
N ASP A 6 -3.18 -28.02 -77.86
CA ASP A 6 -2.72 -28.03 -76.46
C ASP A 6 -2.13 -26.68 -76.03
N HIS A 7 -1.41 -25.99 -76.93
CA HIS A 7 -0.88 -24.64 -76.66
C HIS A 7 -1.98 -23.58 -76.51
N ALA A 8 -3.06 -23.67 -77.29
CA ALA A 8 -4.19 -22.74 -77.18
C ALA A 8 -4.97 -22.95 -75.87
N GLN A 9 -5.07 -24.19 -75.39
CA GLN A 9 -5.77 -24.53 -74.15
C GLN A 9 -4.97 -24.14 -72.90
N GLN A 10 -3.64 -24.26 -72.92
CA GLN A 10 -2.76 -23.80 -71.84
C GLN A 10 -2.69 -22.27 -71.74
N SER A 11 -2.66 -21.56 -72.88
CA SER A 11 -2.67 -20.09 -72.92
C SER A 11 -3.96 -19.50 -72.32
N ASN A 12 -5.12 -20.10 -72.62
CA ASN A 12 -6.40 -19.66 -72.07
C ASN A 12 -6.55 -19.94 -70.56
N LYS A 13 -5.90 -21.00 -70.05
CA LYS A 13 -5.88 -21.34 -68.62
C LYS A 13 -4.98 -20.37 -67.83
N ALA A 14 -3.84 -19.99 -68.40
CA ALA A 14 -2.95 -18.97 -67.84
C ALA A 14 -3.59 -17.57 -67.83
N ALA A 15 -4.31 -17.20 -68.88
CA ALA A 15 -5.04 -15.93 -68.96
C ALA A 15 -6.21 -15.83 -67.95
N ARG A 16 -6.91 -16.94 -67.70
CA ARG A 16 -7.96 -17.01 -66.66
C ARG A 16 -7.38 -16.98 -65.23
N ALA A 17 -6.24 -17.62 -64.99
CA ALA A 17 -5.55 -17.55 -63.69
C ALA A 17 -4.99 -16.14 -63.41
N ALA A 18 -4.50 -15.43 -64.43
CA ALA A 18 -4.03 -14.05 -64.31
C ALA A 18 -5.18 -13.05 -64.06
N ARG A 19 -6.37 -13.26 -64.64
CA ARG A 19 -7.57 -12.45 -64.34
C ARG A 19 -8.12 -12.72 -62.93
N ALA A 20 -8.13 -13.97 -62.48
CA ALA A 20 -8.55 -14.31 -61.11
C ALA A 20 -7.59 -13.75 -60.04
N HIS A 21 -6.28 -13.71 -60.31
CA HIS A 21 -5.31 -13.05 -59.43
C HIS A 21 -5.39 -11.51 -59.47
N GLY A 22 -5.76 -10.92 -60.61
CA GLY A 22 -5.95 -9.47 -60.73
C GLY A 22 -7.19 -8.95 -60.00
N GLU A 23 -8.29 -9.70 -60.00
CA GLU A 23 -9.53 -9.33 -59.28
C GLU A 23 -9.39 -9.45 -57.76
N ASP A 24 -8.60 -10.41 -57.25
CA ASP A 24 -8.33 -10.59 -55.81
C ASP A 24 -7.35 -9.52 -55.27
N ASP A 25 -6.41 -9.05 -56.11
CA ASP A 25 -5.51 -7.93 -55.79
C ASP A 25 -6.20 -6.56 -55.88
N ASP A 26 -7.16 -6.37 -56.78
CA ASP A 26 -7.98 -5.16 -56.83
C ASP A 26 -9.02 -5.12 -55.70
N ALA A 27 -9.60 -6.26 -55.29
CA ALA A 27 -10.44 -6.34 -54.09
C ALA A 27 -9.66 -6.01 -52.80
N ARG A 28 -8.39 -6.45 -52.69
CA ARG A 28 -7.48 -6.04 -51.59
C ARG A 28 -7.02 -4.58 -51.67
N LYS A 29 -6.88 -4.01 -52.86
CA LYS A 29 -6.50 -2.60 -53.04
C LYS A 29 -7.66 -1.63 -52.81
N VAL A 30 -8.91 -2.05 -53.02
CA VAL A 30 -10.10 -1.26 -52.71
C VAL A 30 -10.27 -1.12 -51.18
N ASP A 31 -9.96 -2.15 -50.39
CA ASP A 31 -10.05 -2.12 -48.92
C ASP A 31 -8.93 -1.28 -48.25
N LEU A 32 -7.74 -1.20 -48.87
CA LEU A 32 -6.63 -0.39 -48.38
C LEU A 32 -6.72 1.10 -48.76
N ARG A 33 -7.53 1.47 -49.76
CA ARG A 33 -7.75 2.89 -50.12
C ARG A 33 -8.81 3.57 -49.25
N ASP A 34 -9.78 2.83 -48.72
CA ASP A 34 -10.78 3.38 -47.79
C ASP A 34 -10.23 3.58 -46.37
N THR A 35 -9.21 2.81 -45.95
CA THR A 35 -8.52 3.02 -44.67
C THR A 35 -7.65 4.28 -44.62
N HIS A 36 -7.29 4.86 -45.77
CA HIS A 36 -6.62 6.17 -45.83
C HIS A 36 -7.57 7.37 -45.70
N LYS A 37 -8.88 7.19 -45.90
CA LYS A 37 -9.89 8.25 -45.69
C LYS A 37 -10.44 8.32 -44.27
N THR A 38 -10.17 7.33 -43.41
CA THR A 38 -10.59 7.33 -42.00
C THR A 38 -9.74 8.23 -41.08
N GLY A 39 -8.74 8.93 -41.60
CA GLY A 39 -7.83 9.78 -40.82
C GLY A 39 -8.44 11.07 -40.22
N GLN A 40 -9.72 11.34 -40.45
CA GLN A 40 -10.43 12.53 -39.95
C GLN A 40 -11.85 12.24 -39.41
N ARG A 41 -12.12 11.05 -38.89
CA ARG A 41 -13.33 10.89 -38.06
C ARG A 41 -13.02 11.45 -36.67
N GLY A 42 -13.66 12.57 -36.31
CA GLY A 42 -13.68 13.05 -34.93
C GLY A 42 -14.15 11.97 -33.96
N LEU A 43 -14.03 12.19 -32.64
CA LEU A 43 -14.55 11.24 -31.66
C LEU A 43 -15.98 10.87 -32.02
N SER A 44 -16.25 9.58 -32.26
CA SER A 44 -17.59 9.12 -32.55
C SER A 44 -18.49 9.37 -31.33
N VAL A 45 -19.78 9.66 -31.57
CA VAL A 45 -20.77 9.83 -30.49
C VAL A 45 -20.76 8.61 -29.56
N ASP A 46 -20.61 7.42 -30.14
CA ASP A 46 -20.53 6.15 -29.40
C ASP A 46 -19.30 6.11 -28.48
N SER A 47 -18.14 6.61 -28.93
CA SER A 47 -16.92 6.69 -28.10
C SER A 47 -17.09 7.67 -26.95
N ILE A 48 -17.74 8.80 -27.18
CA ILE A 48 -18.03 9.80 -26.13
C ILE A 48 -19.01 9.22 -25.12
N ALA A 49 -20.08 8.56 -25.58
CA ALA A 49 -21.07 7.93 -24.73
C ALA A 49 -20.45 6.81 -23.86
N LEU A 50 -19.60 5.96 -24.45
CA LEU A 50 -18.91 4.91 -23.72
C LEU A 50 -17.95 5.50 -22.67
N PHE A 51 -17.16 6.52 -23.04
CA PHE A 51 -16.29 7.22 -22.10
C PHE A 51 -17.08 7.83 -20.95
N ALA A 52 -18.20 8.51 -21.24
CA ALA A 52 -19.06 9.11 -20.23
C ALA A 52 -19.67 8.05 -19.30
N ALA A 53 -20.09 6.91 -19.83
CA ALA A 53 -20.65 5.81 -19.03
C ALA A 53 -19.60 5.20 -18.09
N ILE A 54 -18.39 4.95 -18.58
CA ILE A 54 -17.27 4.44 -17.77
C ILE A 54 -16.88 5.47 -16.70
N MET A 55 -16.75 6.74 -17.09
CA MET A 55 -16.43 7.83 -16.17
C MET A 55 -17.49 7.99 -15.08
N ALA A 56 -18.78 7.81 -15.40
CA ALA A 56 -19.85 7.85 -14.41
C ALA A 56 -19.72 6.75 -13.35
N VAL A 57 -19.24 5.56 -13.71
CA VAL A 57 -18.93 4.50 -12.75
C VAL A 57 -17.80 4.96 -11.82
N TYR A 58 -16.67 5.41 -12.37
CA TYR A 58 -15.54 5.91 -11.56
C TYR A 58 -15.91 7.07 -10.64
N VAL A 59 -16.67 8.06 -11.14
CA VAL A 59 -17.19 9.18 -10.34
C VAL A 59 -18.05 8.70 -9.17
N ARG A 60 -18.83 7.63 -9.37
CA ARG A 60 -19.68 7.06 -8.33
C ARG A 60 -18.89 6.24 -7.31
N THR A 61 -17.79 5.61 -7.70
CA THR A 61 -17.04 4.65 -6.87
C THR A 61 -15.75 5.21 -6.29
N LEU A 62 -15.28 6.39 -6.69
CA LEU A 62 -14.02 6.95 -6.20
C LEU A 62 -14.07 7.34 -4.71
N TYR A 63 -12.90 7.46 -4.09
CA TYR A 63 -12.80 7.89 -2.70
C TYR A 63 -13.41 9.30 -2.50
N PRO A 64 -14.32 9.50 -1.53
CA PRO A 64 -14.94 10.80 -1.29
C PRO A 64 -13.97 11.85 -0.71
N THR A 65 -12.88 11.38 -0.11
CA THR A 65 -11.84 12.17 0.57
C THR A 65 -10.46 11.54 0.34
N VAL A 66 -9.46 11.92 1.13
CA VAL A 66 -8.08 11.42 1.02
C VAL A 66 -8.03 9.89 1.14
N ALA A 67 -7.38 9.25 0.15
CA ALA A 67 -7.11 7.81 0.13
C ALA A 67 -5.80 7.47 0.86
N GLY A 68 -5.49 6.18 0.98
CA GLY A 68 -4.33 5.69 1.73
C GLY A 68 -3.00 5.79 0.99
N GLY A 69 -1.91 5.57 1.71
CA GLY A 69 -0.55 5.61 1.18
C GLY A 69 -0.09 7.03 0.89
N ASP A 70 0.52 7.23 -0.28
CA ASP A 70 1.12 8.50 -0.66
C ASP A 70 0.08 9.56 -1.07
N SER A 71 -1.17 9.14 -1.28
CA SER A 71 -2.28 10.00 -1.70
C SER A 71 -2.40 11.27 -0.84
N GLY A 72 -2.33 11.15 0.48
CA GLY A 72 -2.44 12.31 1.38
C GLY A 72 -1.31 13.33 1.21
N GLU A 73 -0.08 12.86 1.01
CA GLU A 73 1.06 13.73 0.73
C GLU A 73 0.91 14.38 -0.65
N LEU A 74 0.67 13.59 -1.69
CA LEU A 74 0.59 14.09 -3.06
C LEU A 74 -0.48 15.18 -3.19
N VAL A 75 -1.64 15.00 -2.55
CA VAL A 75 -2.69 16.02 -2.53
C VAL A 75 -2.28 17.23 -1.68
N ALA A 76 -1.68 17.01 -0.50
CA ALA A 76 -1.20 18.10 0.36
C ALA A 76 -0.19 19.02 -0.36
N GLU A 77 0.81 18.42 -1.01
CA GLU A 77 1.81 19.15 -1.79
C GLU A 77 1.20 19.85 -3.00
N SER A 78 0.23 19.21 -3.65
CA SER A 78 -0.53 19.83 -4.76
C SER A 78 -1.35 21.03 -4.30
N CYS A 79 -1.92 21.02 -3.09
CA CYS A 79 -2.72 22.15 -2.59
C CYS A 79 -1.94 23.47 -2.51
N HIS A 80 -0.62 23.42 -2.29
CA HIS A 80 0.21 24.61 -2.13
C HIS A 80 1.44 24.66 -3.04
N LEU A 81 1.55 23.75 -4.01
CA LEU A 81 2.73 23.61 -4.86
C LEU A 81 4.02 23.45 -4.01
N GLY A 82 4.10 22.37 -3.23
CA GLY A 82 5.34 21.92 -2.59
C GLY A 82 5.94 20.65 -3.21
N ILE A 83 6.89 20.05 -2.49
CA ILE A 83 7.74 18.97 -3.01
C ILE A 83 7.43 17.68 -2.26
N SER A 84 6.82 16.73 -2.97
CA SER A 84 6.54 15.38 -2.48
C SER A 84 7.82 14.56 -2.32
N HIS A 85 7.70 13.37 -1.74
CA HIS A 85 8.82 12.44 -1.67
C HIS A 85 9.45 12.13 -3.06
N PRO A 86 10.75 11.79 -3.11
CA PRO A 86 11.46 11.52 -4.35
C PRO A 86 10.76 10.53 -5.28
N PRO A 87 10.66 10.83 -6.60
CA PRO A 87 11.36 11.90 -7.32
C PRO A 87 10.59 13.23 -7.38
N GLY A 88 9.57 13.42 -6.53
CA GLY A 88 8.84 14.69 -6.36
C GLY A 88 7.61 14.86 -7.25
N TYR A 89 7.39 13.97 -8.23
CA TYR A 89 6.19 13.88 -9.08
C TYR A 89 5.68 15.24 -9.61
N PRO A 90 6.56 16.12 -10.14
CA PRO A 90 6.20 17.51 -10.39
C PRO A 90 5.05 17.67 -11.39
N LEU A 91 4.97 16.84 -12.43
CA LEU A 91 3.88 16.93 -13.40
C LEU A 91 2.53 16.62 -12.75
N TYR A 92 2.48 15.57 -11.93
CA TYR A 92 1.30 15.20 -11.17
C TYR A 92 0.87 16.34 -10.25
N ASN A 93 1.80 16.85 -9.44
CA ASN A 93 1.52 17.93 -8.48
C ASN A 93 1.02 19.20 -9.17
N MET A 94 1.59 19.57 -10.32
CA MET A 94 1.16 20.74 -11.08
C MET A 94 -0.26 20.57 -11.65
N ILE A 95 -0.59 19.41 -12.23
CA ILE A 95 -1.93 19.14 -12.76
C ILE A 95 -2.96 19.12 -11.63
N VAL A 96 -2.68 18.39 -10.55
CA VAL A 96 -3.59 18.32 -9.40
C VAL A 96 -3.74 19.68 -8.75
N HIS A 97 -2.68 20.50 -8.64
CA HIS A 97 -2.78 21.87 -8.13
C HIS A 97 -3.80 22.70 -8.92
N VAL A 98 -3.75 22.62 -10.25
CA VAL A 98 -4.71 23.32 -11.13
C VAL A 98 -6.12 22.82 -10.85
N LEU A 99 -6.31 21.49 -10.81
CA LEU A 99 -7.63 20.89 -10.59
C LEU A 99 -8.19 21.20 -9.20
N THR A 100 -7.37 21.22 -8.15
CA THR A 100 -7.84 21.45 -6.77
C THR A 100 -8.10 22.91 -6.45
N ASN A 101 -7.41 23.85 -7.10
CA ASN A 101 -7.50 25.28 -6.77
C ASN A 101 -8.25 26.12 -7.82
N TYR A 102 -8.46 25.62 -9.04
CA TYR A 102 -9.04 26.38 -10.15
C TYR A 102 -10.24 25.70 -10.83
N SER A 103 -10.94 24.78 -10.14
CA SER A 103 -12.16 24.11 -10.63
C SER A 103 -13.44 24.66 -9.96
N PRO A 104 -13.94 25.85 -10.32
CA PRO A 104 -15.05 26.50 -9.62
C PRO A 104 -16.35 25.69 -9.68
N LEU A 105 -16.59 24.95 -10.78
CA LEU A 105 -17.79 24.12 -10.96
C LEU A 105 -17.90 22.97 -9.96
N LEU A 106 -16.80 22.59 -9.33
CA LEU A 106 -16.72 21.47 -8.38
C LEU A 106 -16.26 21.93 -6.99
N ALA A 107 -16.25 23.24 -6.71
CA ALA A 107 -15.75 23.81 -5.46
C ALA A 107 -16.47 23.32 -4.19
N PHE A 108 -17.66 22.72 -4.32
CA PHE A 108 -18.40 22.09 -3.22
C PHE A 108 -17.84 20.71 -2.82
N ARG A 109 -16.94 20.12 -3.62
CA ARG A 109 -16.24 18.87 -3.33
C ARG A 109 -14.91 19.14 -2.62
N SER A 110 -14.41 18.15 -1.89
CA SER A 110 -13.11 18.23 -1.23
C SER A 110 -11.97 18.31 -2.25
N LYS A 111 -10.81 18.86 -1.85
CA LYS A 111 -9.63 18.88 -2.72
C LYS A 111 -9.14 17.46 -3.05
N ALA A 112 -9.21 16.53 -2.10
CA ALA A 112 -8.92 15.13 -2.36
C ALA A 112 -9.85 14.51 -3.42
N TRP A 113 -11.14 14.84 -3.41
CA TRP A 113 -12.10 14.35 -4.41
C TRP A 113 -11.69 14.76 -5.83
N HIS A 114 -11.24 16.00 -6.04
CA HIS A 114 -10.72 16.45 -7.35
C HIS A 114 -9.51 15.64 -7.81
N ALA A 115 -8.58 15.35 -6.90
CA ALA A 115 -7.40 14.55 -7.19
C ALA A 115 -7.77 13.08 -7.48
N ASN A 116 -8.71 12.52 -6.72
CA ASN A 116 -9.22 11.16 -6.95
C ASN A 116 -9.93 11.04 -8.30
N LEU A 117 -10.71 12.06 -8.70
CA LEU A 117 -11.34 12.10 -10.02
C LEU A 117 -10.30 12.11 -11.15
N PHE A 118 -9.23 12.90 -11.00
CA PHE A 118 -8.14 12.94 -11.96
C PHE A 118 -7.47 11.57 -12.14
N SER A 119 -7.24 10.86 -11.03
CA SER A 119 -6.69 9.51 -11.02
C SER A 119 -7.74 8.39 -11.13
N ALA A 120 -9.00 8.74 -11.42
CA ALA A 120 -10.20 7.91 -11.55
C ALA A 120 -10.63 7.08 -10.31
N VAL A 121 -9.70 6.65 -9.45
CA VAL A 121 -9.98 5.78 -8.30
C VAL A 121 -9.49 6.44 -7.00
N GLY A 122 -8.20 6.74 -6.92
CA GLY A 122 -7.55 7.40 -5.79
C GLY A 122 -6.32 8.16 -6.24
N ALA A 123 -6.02 9.27 -5.55
CA ALA A 123 -5.00 10.24 -5.90
C ALA A 123 -3.57 9.68 -5.87
N GLU A 124 -3.19 8.97 -6.93
CA GLU A 124 -1.88 8.33 -7.10
C GLU A 124 -1.32 8.59 -8.51
N VAL A 125 -0.02 8.38 -8.68
CA VAL A 125 0.68 8.65 -9.96
C VAL A 125 0.48 7.57 -11.03
N PHE A 126 -0.01 6.39 -10.65
CA PHE A 126 -0.07 5.21 -11.52
C PHE A 126 -1.04 5.37 -12.69
N ALA A 127 -2.21 6.00 -12.50
CA ALA A 127 -3.20 6.18 -13.56
C ALA A 127 -2.65 7.04 -14.71
N LEU A 128 -2.03 8.18 -14.38
CA LEU A 128 -1.37 9.02 -15.37
C LEU A 128 -0.17 8.30 -16.01
N ASN A 129 0.54 7.47 -15.25
CA ASN A 129 1.65 6.70 -15.79
C ASN A 129 1.18 5.65 -16.82
N ASN A 130 0.06 4.97 -16.56
CA ASN A 130 -0.56 4.05 -17.52
C ASN A 130 -1.01 4.78 -18.79
N ALA A 131 -1.52 6.01 -18.67
CA ALA A 131 -1.84 6.86 -19.82
C ALA A 131 -0.59 7.20 -20.65
N PHE A 132 0.55 7.49 -20.00
CA PHE A 132 1.83 7.68 -20.69
C PHE A 132 2.31 6.41 -21.38
N THR A 133 2.21 5.25 -20.73
CA THR A 133 2.51 3.96 -21.35
C THR A 133 1.68 3.75 -22.62
N ALA A 134 0.37 3.97 -22.56
CA ALA A 134 -0.52 3.86 -23.72
C ALA A 134 -0.14 4.85 -24.84
N ALA A 135 0.17 6.11 -24.48
CA ALA A 135 0.58 7.13 -25.43
C ALA A 135 1.92 6.80 -26.11
N LEU A 136 2.90 6.30 -25.36
CA LEU A 136 4.20 5.87 -25.90
C LEU A 136 4.03 4.68 -26.85
N LEU A 137 3.22 3.69 -26.49
CA LEU A 137 2.89 2.57 -27.38
C LEU A 137 2.17 3.05 -28.65
N TYR A 138 1.23 3.98 -28.53
CA TYR A 138 0.55 4.57 -29.68
C TYR A 138 1.52 5.29 -30.63
N VAL A 139 2.40 6.15 -30.08
CA VAL A 139 3.42 6.87 -30.87
C VAL A 139 4.40 5.89 -31.50
N LEU A 140 4.82 4.84 -30.78
CA LEU A 140 5.68 3.77 -31.30
C LEU A 140 5.01 3.06 -32.49
N LEU A 141 3.74 2.68 -32.37
CA LEU A 141 3.00 2.00 -33.43
C LEU A 141 2.86 2.89 -34.66
N ARG A 142 2.55 4.18 -34.49
CA ARG A 142 2.54 5.17 -35.59
C ARG A 142 3.91 5.31 -36.23
N TYR A 143 4.95 5.47 -35.41
CA TYR A 143 6.33 5.60 -35.87
C TYR A 143 6.77 4.36 -36.64
N SER A 144 6.35 3.17 -36.23
CA SER A 144 6.72 1.95 -36.92
C SER A 144 6.19 1.83 -38.35
N ARG A 145 5.08 2.50 -38.65
CA ARG A 145 4.47 2.56 -39.98
C ARG A 145 5.06 3.68 -40.82
N GLU A 146 5.17 4.87 -40.24
CA GLU A 146 5.50 6.09 -40.99
C GLU A 146 6.99 6.46 -40.94
N ARG A 147 7.69 6.08 -39.86
CA ARG A 147 9.11 6.39 -39.59
C ARG A 147 9.47 7.86 -39.79
N THR A 148 8.59 8.79 -39.46
CA THR A 148 8.75 10.25 -39.67
C THR A 148 9.45 10.97 -38.51
N TRP A 149 10.28 11.98 -38.81
CA TRP A 149 11.03 12.76 -37.81
C TRP A 149 10.12 13.35 -36.73
N GLU A 150 8.95 13.80 -37.13
CA GLU A 150 7.96 14.38 -36.25
C GLU A 150 7.49 13.41 -35.16
N LEU A 151 7.29 12.14 -35.50
CA LEU A 151 6.90 11.12 -34.52
C LEU A 151 8.03 10.79 -33.53
N ALA A 152 9.28 10.76 -34.00
CA ALA A 152 10.44 10.60 -33.12
C ALA A 152 10.57 11.78 -32.15
N ARG A 153 10.39 13.02 -32.64
CA ARG A 153 10.43 14.25 -31.83
C ARG A 153 9.31 14.30 -30.80
N ARG A 154 8.08 13.94 -31.19
CA ARG A 154 6.94 13.81 -30.27
C ARG A 154 7.18 12.74 -29.22
N GLY A 155 7.73 11.58 -29.62
CA GLY A 155 8.10 10.51 -28.70
C GLY A 155 9.15 10.97 -27.69
N ALA A 156 10.20 11.68 -28.13
CA ALA A 156 11.23 12.23 -27.25
C ALA A 156 10.65 13.21 -26.22
N TRP A 157 9.81 14.15 -26.65
CA TRP A 157 9.13 15.08 -25.74
C TRP A 157 8.20 14.35 -24.75
N LEU A 158 7.43 13.39 -25.24
CA LEU A 158 6.51 12.58 -24.42
C LEU A 158 7.27 11.77 -23.36
N SER A 159 8.43 11.19 -23.70
CA SER A 159 9.29 10.50 -22.74
C SER A 159 9.79 11.44 -21.64
N GLY A 160 10.28 12.63 -22.01
CA GLY A 160 10.68 13.63 -21.01
C GLY A 160 9.53 14.00 -20.07
N LEU A 161 8.33 14.21 -20.62
CA LEU A 161 7.15 14.55 -19.83
C LEU A 161 6.70 13.40 -18.91
N ALA A 162 6.76 12.16 -19.40
CA ALA A 162 6.35 10.99 -18.63
C ALA A 162 7.26 10.74 -17.41
N LEU A 163 8.58 10.99 -17.55
CA LEU A 163 9.53 10.90 -16.45
C LEU A 163 9.22 11.89 -15.32
N CYS A 164 8.62 13.05 -15.62
CA CYS A 164 8.15 13.99 -14.61
C CYS A 164 6.93 13.48 -13.82
N ASN A 165 6.24 12.43 -14.29
CA ASN A 165 5.17 11.79 -13.55
C ASN A 165 5.63 10.60 -12.73
N GLN A 166 6.40 9.65 -13.27
CA GLN A 166 6.91 8.52 -12.49
C GLN A 166 8.10 7.84 -13.18
N HIS A 167 9.19 7.58 -12.45
CA HIS A 167 10.43 7.06 -13.04
C HIS A 167 10.34 5.66 -13.63
N THR A 168 9.38 4.83 -13.22
CA THR A 168 9.25 3.46 -13.75
C THR A 168 8.94 3.42 -15.24
N ILE A 169 8.44 4.53 -15.82
CA ILE A 169 8.22 4.64 -17.26
C ILE A 169 9.51 4.43 -18.08
N VAL A 170 10.68 4.65 -17.48
CA VAL A 170 11.98 4.39 -18.11
C VAL A 170 12.13 2.94 -18.61
N LEU A 171 11.42 2.01 -17.99
CA LEU A 171 11.39 0.60 -18.39
C LEU A 171 10.67 0.39 -19.73
N PHE A 172 9.76 1.28 -20.12
CA PHE A 172 9.19 1.34 -21.46
C PHE A 172 10.08 2.15 -22.41
N GLU A 173 10.58 3.29 -21.94
CA GLU A 173 11.35 4.21 -22.78
C GLU A 173 12.65 3.60 -23.29
N LEU A 174 13.42 2.89 -22.45
CA LEU A 174 14.73 2.38 -22.83
C LEU A 174 14.68 1.49 -24.09
N PRO A 175 13.89 0.40 -24.15
CA PRO A 175 13.79 -0.39 -25.37
C PRO A 175 13.26 0.40 -26.57
N ILE A 176 12.26 1.26 -26.36
CA ILE A 176 11.60 2.04 -27.41
C ILE A 176 12.56 3.06 -28.03
N VAL A 177 13.23 3.86 -27.21
CA VAL A 177 14.17 4.89 -27.62
C VAL A 177 15.38 4.27 -28.30
N LEU A 178 15.95 3.18 -27.76
CA LEU A 178 17.06 2.48 -28.40
C LEU A 178 16.68 1.99 -29.80
N TRP A 179 15.48 1.42 -29.95
CA TRP A 179 15.01 0.99 -31.26
C TRP A 179 14.78 2.17 -32.21
N VAL A 180 14.09 3.23 -31.78
CA VAL A 180 13.87 4.44 -32.61
C VAL A 180 15.22 5.04 -33.05
N LEU A 181 16.16 5.24 -32.14
CA LEU A 181 17.49 5.76 -32.45
C LEU A 181 18.26 4.85 -33.42
N SER A 182 18.16 3.53 -33.26
CA SER A 182 18.79 2.57 -34.19
C SER A 182 18.26 2.71 -35.62
N THR A 183 16.95 2.90 -35.78
CA THR A 183 16.33 3.15 -37.10
C THR A 183 16.69 4.53 -37.69
N ARG A 184 17.18 5.45 -36.86
CA ARG A 184 17.60 6.82 -37.24
C ARG A 184 19.09 7.02 -37.33
N ARG A 185 19.89 5.96 -37.22
CA ARG A 185 21.36 6.04 -37.27
C ARG A 185 21.92 6.88 -38.42
N PRO A 186 21.38 6.82 -39.66
CA PRO A 186 21.88 7.66 -40.76
C PRO A 186 21.69 9.18 -40.54
N HIS A 187 20.75 9.59 -39.70
CA HIS A 187 20.36 10.99 -39.50
C HIS A 187 20.90 11.59 -38.19
N TRP A 188 21.62 10.83 -37.38
CA TRP A 188 22.06 11.23 -36.03
C TRP A 188 22.75 12.59 -35.96
N ARG A 189 23.59 12.93 -36.94
CA ARG A 189 24.31 14.21 -36.98
C ARG A 189 23.37 15.43 -37.00
N ARG A 190 22.16 15.29 -37.55
CA ARG A 190 21.17 16.36 -37.66
C ARG A 190 20.06 16.22 -36.61
N GLU A 191 19.76 15.00 -36.20
CA GLU A 191 18.56 14.67 -35.43
C GLU A 191 18.80 14.51 -33.92
N LEU A 192 20.00 14.09 -33.46
CA LEU A 192 20.22 13.78 -32.04
C LEU A 192 20.03 15.00 -31.14
N LEU A 193 20.66 16.13 -31.47
CA LEU A 193 20.53 17.35 -30.67
C LEU A 193 19.05 17.80 -30.55
N PRO A 194 18.29 17.95 -31.64
CA PRO A 194 16.88 18.35 -31.52
C PRO A 194 15.99 17.30 -30.82
N LEU A 195 16.29 15.99 -30.91
CA LEU A 195 15.58 14.99 -30.10
C LEU A 195 15.89 15.14 -28.61
N SER A 196 17.16 15.35 -28.26
CA SER A 196 17.58 15.61 -26.89
C SER A 196 16.94 16.89 -26.35
N LEU A 197 16.87 17.95 -27.15
CA LEU A 197 16.19 19.19 -26.75
C LEU A 197 14.67 18.99 -26.58
N ALA A 198 14.03 18.19 -27.42
CA ALA A 198 12.62 17.83 -27.26
C ALA A 198 12.38 17.05 -25.96
N PHE A 199 13.25 16.08 -25.65
CA PHE A 199 13.22 15.35 -24.39
C PHE A 199 13.43 16.26 -23.17
N LEU A 200 14.44 17.14 -23.21
CA LEU A 200 14.70 18.13 -22.16
C LEU A 200 13.54 19.12 -21.99
N ALA A 201 12.87 19.51 -23.09
CA ALA A 201 11.66 20.32 -23.02
C ALA A 201 10.50 19.56 -22.33
N GLY A 202 10.41 18.25 -22.54
CA GLY A 202 9.49 17.38 -21.80
C GLY A 202 9.77 17.35 -20.29
N LEU A 203 11.06 17.42 -19.90
CA LEU A 203 11.49 17.47 -18.50
C LEU A 203 11.28 18.82 -17.80
N SER A 204 10.77 19.83 -18.51
CA SER A 204 10.57 21.18 -17.95
C SER A 204 9.73 21.26 -16.66
N PRO A 205 8.74 20.38 -16.38
CA PRO A 205 8.05 20.37 -15.09
C PRO A 205 8.98 20.20 -13.88
N TYR A 206 10.14 19.56 -14.03
CA TYR A 206 11.10 19.46 -12.93
C TYR A 206 11.63 20.81 -12.45
N LEU A 207 11.62 21.84 -13.31
CA LEU A 207 12.08 23.18 -12.95
C LEU A 207 11.21 23.83 -11.87
N TYR A 208 9.96 23.37 -11.70
CA TYR A 208 9.08 23.89 -10.67
C TYR A 208 9.60 23.59 -9.24
N MET A 209 10.24 22.45 -8.99
CA MET A 209 10.68 22.08 -7.63
C MET A 209 11.73 23.04 -7.05
N PRO A 210 12.85 23.36 -7.73
CA PRO A 210 13.80 24.35 -7.21
C PRO A 210 13.13 25.74 -7.08
N LEU A 211 12.28 26.14 -8.03
CA LEU A 211 11.54 27.41 -7.95
C LEU A 211 10.66 27.46 -6.69
N ALA A 212 9.92 26.38 -6.39
CA ALA A 212 9.08 26.25 -5.22
C ALA A 212 9.90 26.29 -3.92
N ALA A 213 11.01 25.54 -3.88
CA ALA A 213 11.90 25.50 -2.72
C ALA A 213 12.49 26.88 -2.39
N PHE A 214 12.86 27.67 -3.40
CA PHE A 214 13.41 29.00 -3.21
C PHE A 214 12.35 30.05 -2.84
N TRP A 215 11.21 30.06 -3.53
CA TRP A 215 10.26 31.17 -3.45
C TRP A 215 9.20 30.98 -2.37
N ARG A 216 8.82 29.73 -2.09
CA ARG A 216 7.76 29.39 -1.14
C ARG A 216 8.08 28.09 -0.39
N PRO A 217 9.13 28.04 0.44
CA PRO A 217 9.44 26.86 1.24
C PRO A 217 8.27 26.50 2.17
N GLN A 218 7.88 25.23 2.19
CA GLN A 218 6.75 24.74 2.97
C GLN A 218 7.20 23.73 4.03
N PRO A 219 6.73 23.86 5.30
CA PRO A 219 6.95 22.82 6.30
C PRO A 219 6.39 21.48 5.83
N GLY A 220 7.19 20.43 6.03
CA GLY A 220 6.87 19.07 5.62
C GLY A 220 7.19 18.71 4.17
N SER A 221 7.66 19.64 3.33
CA SER A 221 8.16 19.26 1.99
C SER A 221 9.47 18.49 2.06
N TRP A 222 9.62 17.50 1.18
CA TRP A 222 10.72 16.56 1.20
C TRP A 222 11.99 17.13 0.53
N GLY A 223 13.13 16.89 1.15
CA GLY A 223 14.43 17.19 0.54
C GLY A 223 14.79 18.67 0.55
N ASP A 224 16.05 18.94 0.26
CA ASP A 224 16.52 20.26 -0.14
C ASP A 224 16.89 20.23 -1.62
N VAL A 225 16.10 20.93 -2.44
CA VAL A 225 16.31 21.04 -3.89
C VAL A 225 16.71 22.47 -4.30
N THR A 226 17.11 23.31 -3.35
CA THR A 226 17.61 24.67 -3.64
C THR A 226 18.99 24.62 -4.32
N SER A 227 19.79 23.59 -4.05
CA SER A 227 21.07 23.37 -4.74
C SER A 227 20.96 22.36 -5.89
N LEU A 228 21.84 22.46 -6.89
CA LEU A 228 21.91 21.46 -7.97
C LEU A 228 22.21 20.06 -7.44
N SER A 229 23.07 19.94 -6.43
CA SER A 229 23.40 18.68 -5.78
C SER A 229 22.17 18.07 -5.09
N GLY A 230 21.44 18.88 -4.32
CA GLY A 230 20.21 18.47 -3.66
C GLY A 230 19.09 18.10 -4.63
N PHE A 231 18.94 18.87 -5.72
CA PHE A 231 18.02 18.53 -6.81
C PHE A 231 18.37 17.19 -7.47
N ILE A 232 19.65 16.94 -7.79
CA ILE A 232 20.08 15.65 -8.36
C ILE A 232 19.89 14.50 -7.36
N HIS A 233 20.17 14.73 -6.08
CA HIS A 233 19.96 13.77 -4.99
C HIS A 233 18.49 13.35 -4.90
N HIS A 234 17.59 14.35 -4.91
CA HIS A 234 16.14 14.14 -4.92
C HIS A 234 15.69 13.42 -6.19
N LEU A 235 16.13 13.87 -7.36
CA LEU A 235 15.80 13.24 -8.64
C LEU A 235 16.23 11.77 -8.66
N ARG A 236 17.43 11.43 -8.20
CA ARG A 236 17.93 10.05 -8.17
C ARG A 236 17.26 9.15 -7.11
N ARG A 237 16.38 9.71 -6.27
CA ARG A 237 15.80 9.02 -5.11
C ARG A 237 16.90 8.44 -4.21
N ALA A 238 17.97 9.21 -4.00
CA ALA A 238 19.15 8.74 -3.28
C ALA A 238 18.84 8.40 -1.80
N ASP A 239 17.83 9.04 -1.19
CA ASP A 239 17.33 8.72 0.16
C ASP A 239 16.82 7.27 0.30
N TYR A 240 16.39 6.64 -0.80
CA TYR A 240 15.95 5.24 -0.83
C TYR A 240 17.06 4.26 -1.23
N GLY A 241 18.21 4.76 -1.73
CA GLY A 241 19.33 3.95 -2.20
C GLY A 241 19.58 3.92 -3.71
N THR A 242 18.87 4.73 -4.52
CA THR A 242 18.91 4.75 -6.01
C THR A 242 18.61 3.37 -6.62
N PHE A 243 17.45 3.22 -7.29
CA PHE A 243 16.94 1.93 -7.82
C PHE A 243 16.41 0.93 -6.77
N ARG A 244 16.05 1.42 -5.59
CA ARG A 244 15.30 0.66 -4.59
C ARG A 244 13.92 1.28 -4.40
N LEU A 245 12.94 0.45 -4.07
CA LEU A 245 11.58 0.88 -3.73
C LEU A 245 11.48 1.27 -2.25
N TYR A 246 12.22 0.58 -1.39
CA TYR A 246 12.14 0.73 0.05
C TYR A 246 13.54 0.86 0.68
N SER A 247 13.69 1.69 1.71
CA SER A 247 14.98 2.01 2.35
C SER A 247 15.39 0.97 3.40
N THR A 248 15.33 -0.32 3.06
CA THR A 248 15.76 -1.42 3.93
C THR A 248 16.85 -2.27 3.27
N ASP A 249 17.71 -2.84 4.10
CA ASP A 249 18.69 -3.86 3.71
C ASP A 249 18.21 -5.28 4.02
N ALA A 250 16.96 -5.45 4.49
CA ALA A 250 16.37 -6.75 4.72
C ALA A 250 16.33 -7.57 3.43
N LYS A 251 16.69 -8.86 3.53
CA LYS A 251 16.54 -9.80 2.42
C LYS A 251 15.06 -10.01 2.13
N THR A 252 14.70 -9.91 0.87
CA THR A 252 13.33 -10.11 0.37
C THR A 252 13.32 -11.21 -0.70
N GLU A 253 12.15 -11.53 -1.21
CA GLU A 253 11.91 -12.61 -2.18
C GLU A 253 12.78 -12.45 -3.44
N GLY A 254 13.09 -13.57 -4.11
CA GLY A 254 13.89 -13.55 -5.34
C GLY A 254 13.06 -13.21 -6.57
N LEU A 255 13.74 -12.88 -7.68
CA LEU A 255 13.13 -12.58 -8.98
C LEU A 255 12.07 -13.62 -9.41
N VAL A 256 12.41 -14.90 -9.32
CA VAL A 256 11.51 -16.01 -9.73
C VAL A 256 10.21 -15.98 -8.95
N THR A 257 10.30 -15.90 -7.62
CA THR A 257 9.12 -15.82 -6.74
C THR A 257 8.24 -14.62 -7.08
N ARG A 258 8.83 -13.45 -7.36
CA ARG A 258 8.01 -12.28 -7.72
C ARG A 258 7.35 -12.40 -9.09
N LEU A 259 8.01 -13.03 -10.06
CA LEU A 259 7.42 -13.34 -11.37
C LEU A 259 6.29 -14.37 -11.24
N GLU A 260 6.44 -15.37 -10.38
CA GLU A 260 5.39 -16.34 -10.05
C GLU A 260 4.18 -15.65 -9.41
N LEU A 261 4.40 -14.75 -8.45
CA LEU A 261 3.33 -13.97 -7.82
C LEU A 261 2.60 -13.08 -8.82
N TYR A 262 3.32 -12.41 -9.73
CA TYR A 262 2.69 -11.66 -10.82
C TYR A 262 1.86 -12.58 -11.73
N ALA A 263 2.40 -13.75 -12.12
CA ALA A 263 1.66 -14.68 -12.96
C ALA A 263 0.40 -15.22 -12.28
N GLN A 264 0.46 -15.48 -10.97
CA GLN A 264 -0.69 -15.87 -10.15
C GLN A 264 -1.74 -14.76 -10.10
N ASP A 265 -1.35 -13.53 -9.77
CA ASP A 265 -2.26 -12.37 -9.71
C ASP A 265 -2.91 -12.12 -11.07
N LEU A 266 -2.12 -12.09 -12.14
CA LEU A 266 -2.62 -11.94 -13.50
C LEU A 266 -3.62 -13.07 -13.86
N SER A 267 -3.36 -14.32 -13.47
CA SER A 267 -4.25 -15.44 -13.78
C SER A 267 -5.55 -15.47 -12.96
N GLN A 268 -5.53 -14.95 -11.73
CA GLN A 268 -6.65 -15.01 -10.79
C GLN A 268 -7.54 -13.78 -10.89
N ARG A 269 -6.94 -12.59 -11.05
CA ARG A 269 -7.64 -11.30 -11.00
C ARG A 269 -7.87 -10.70 -12.38
N GLU A 270 -6.91 -10.85 -13.29
CA GLU A 270 -6.85 -10.10 -14.54
C GLU A 270 -7.07 -11.01 -15.76
N VAL A 271 -8.33 -11.32 -16.05
CA VAL A 271 -8.79 -12.11 -17.22
C VAL A 271 -8.36 -13.60 -17.15
N PRO A 272 -9.25 -14.57 -17.45
CA PRO A 272 -8.82 -15.95 -17.67
C PRO A 272 -7.89 -16.01 -18.90
N LEU A 273 -6.59 -16.01 -18.61
CA LEU A 273 -5.40 -15.88 -19.47
C LEU A 273 -5.25 -16.90 -20.61
N ARG A 274 -6.28 -17.67 -20.96
CA ARG A 274 -6.19 -18.66 -22.05
C ARG A 274 -6.13 -18.02 -23.46
N LEU A 275 -6.16 -16.69 -23.56
CA LEU A 275 -6.26 -15.95 -24.83
C LEU A 275 -5.10 -14.98 -25.12
N ALA A 276 -4.21 -14.69 -24.16
CA ALA A 276 -3.12 -13.74 -24.37
C ALA A 276 -1.89 -14.44 -24.97
N PHE A 277 -1.77 -14.45 -26.30
CA PHE A 277 -0.56 -14.92 -26.98
C PHE A 277 0.30 -13.72 -27.38
N PRO A 278 1.64 -13.77 -27.19
CA PRO A 278 2.52 -12.73 -27.70
C PRO A 278 2.43 -12.71 -29.23
N LEU A 279 1.82 -11.66 -29.77
CA LEU A 279 1.73 -11.45 -31.22
C LEU A 279 3.04 -10.86 -31.75
N ALA A 280 4.12 -11.62 -31.61
CA ALA A 280 5.42 -11.31 -32.19
C ALA A 280 5.47 -11.75 -33.67
N ARG A 281 4.54 -11.25 -34.49
CA ARG A 281 4.50 -11.58 -35.94
C ARG A 281 5.34 -10.64 -36.80
N ASN A 282 5.70 -9.47 -36.29
CA ASN A 282 6.54 -8.48 -36.95
C ASN A 282 7.53 -7.86 -35.96
N LEU A 283 8.50 -7.08 -36.47
CA LEU A 283 9.57 -6.48 -35.66
C LEU A 283 9.04 -5.62 -34.50
N VAL A 284 7.90 -4.96 -34.70
CA VAL A 284 7.28 -4.09 -33.68
C VAL A 284 6.63 -4.91 -32.58
N GLY A 285 5.96 -6.02 -32.93
CA GLY A 285 5.43 -6.98 -31.97
C GLY A 285 6.55 -7.62 -31.15
N ILE A 286 7.69 -7.94 -31.77
CA ILE A 286 8.89 -8.41 -31.07
C ILE A 286 9.41 -7.33 -30.10
N LEU A 287 9.47 -6.07 -30.54
CA LEU A 287 9.89 -4.96 -29.68
C LEU A 287 8.95 -4.79 -28.48
N VAL A 288 7.64 -4.79 -28.68
CA VAL A 288 6.65 -4.68 -27.58
C VAL A 288 6.79 -5.86 -26.60
N ALA A 289 6.99 -7.08 -27.11
CA ALA A 289 7.25 -8.24 -26.27
C ALA A 289 8.57 -8.14 -25.50
N ALA A 290 9.62 -7.62 -26.15
CA ALA A 290 10.91 -7.36 -25.51
C ALA A 290 10.80 -6.26 -24.45
N THR A 291 10.00 -5.20 -24.68
CA THR A 291 9.72 -4.16 -23.69
C THR A 291 9.01 -4.73 -22.48
N TYR A 292 7.98 -5.56 -22.68
CA TYR A 292 7.30 -6.26 -21.59
C TYR A 292 8.27 -7.14 -20.80
N ALA A 293 9.05 -7.99 -21.48
CA ALA A 293 10.02 -8.86 -20.82
C ALA A 293 11.10 -8.06 -20.07
N PHE A 294 11.59 -6.97 -20.66
CA PHE A 294 12.55 -6.06 -20.02
C PHE A 294 11.97 -5.43 -18.75
N TYR A 295 10.73 -4.93 -18.81
CA TYR A 295 10.03 -4.40 -17.63
C TYR A 295 9.96 -5.46 -16.52
N MET A 296 9.43 -6.64 -16.86
CA MET A 296 9.21 -7.72 -15.89
C MET A 296 10.51 -8.23 -15.26
N VAL A 297 11.59 -8.33 -16.03
CA VAL A 297 12.88 -8.77 -15.46
C VAL A 297 13.50 -7.67 -14.61
N VAL A 298 13.60 -6.45 -15.14
CA VAL A 298 14.34 -5.36 -14.47
C VAL A 298 13.60 -4.85 -13.25
N PHE A 299 12.29 -4.62 -13.32
CA PHE A 299 11.50 -4.17 -12.17
C PHE A 299 11.58 -5.17 -11.03
N HIS A 300 11.27 -6.45 -11.28
CA HIS A 300 11.25 -7.46 -10.23
C HIS A 300 12.64 -7.83 -9.68
N ALA A 301 13.70 -7.63 -10.47
CA ALA A 301 15.07 -7.79 -10.00
C ALA A 301 15.53 -6.64 -9.08
N LEU A 302 15.05 -5.42 -9.32
CA LEU A 302 15.40 -4.23 -8.52
C LEU A 302 14.45 -4.01 -7.34
N ALA A 303 13.22 -4.49 -7.42
CA ALA A 303 12.24 -4.38 -6.35
C ALA A 303 12.75 -5.07 -5.07
N ASN A 304 12.62 -4.39 -3.93
CA ASN A 304 13.14 -4.85 -2.64
C ASN A 304 12.11 -4.71 -1.50
N LEU A 305 10.82 -4.78 -1.84
CA LEU A 305 9.74 -4.86 -0.85
C LEU A 305 9.57 -6.32 -0.37
N PRO A 306 9.40 -6.56 0.94
CA PRO A 306 9.06 -7.89 1.47
C PRO A 306 7.63 -8.22 1.05
N LEU A 307 7.41 -9.31 0.33
CA LEU A 307 6.08 -9.68 -0.19
C LEU A 307 5.33 -10.63 0.74
N SER A 308 5.97 -11.09 1.81
CA SER A 308 5.33 -11.79 2.92
C SER A 308 4.37 -10.91 3.74
N GLU A 309 4.53 -9.58 3.64
CA GLU A 309 3.66 -8.61 4.30
C GLU A 309 2.56 -8.16 3.32
N GLY A 310 1.29 -8.19 3.75
CA GLY A 310 0.15 -7.88 2.88
C GLY A 310 0.24 -6.49 2.26
N LEU A 311 0.53 -5.46 3.06
CA LEU A 311 0.52 -4.06 2.61
C LEU A 311 1.57 -3.79 1.52
N THR A 312 2.78 -4.30 1.72
CA THR A 312 3.88 -4.16 0.76
C THR A 312 3.65 -4.99 -0.50
N TYR A 313 2.99 -6.16 -0.39
CA TYR A 313 2.46 -6.88 -1.54
C TYR A 313 1.46 -5.99 -2.32
N GLY A 314 0.49 -5.40 -1.61
CA GLY A 314 -0.45 -4.39 -2.12
C GLY A 314 0.22 -3.27 -2.92
N VAL A 315 1.26 -2.66 -2.36
CA VAL A 315 2.05 -1.61 -3.02
C VAL A 315 2.77 -2.15 -4.26
N HIS A 316 3.36 -3.34 -4.18
CA HIS A 316 4.06 -3.96 -5.30
C HIS A 316 3.13 -4.24 -6.50
N MET A 317 1.89 -4.65 -6.25
CA MET A 317 0.89 -4.90 -7.31
C MET A 317 0.56 -3.67 -8.14
N ARG A 318 0.63 -2.46 -7.57
CA ARG A 318 0.36 -1.21 -8.32
C ARG A 318 1.32 -1.02 -9.51
N PHE A 319 2.54 -1.54 -9.40
CA PHE A 319 3.54 -1.51 -10.47
C PHE A 319 3.27 -2.53 -11.59
N TRP A 320 2.38 -3.49 -11.38
CA TRP A 320 1.98 -4.46 -12.41
C TRP A 320 0.99 -3.87 -13.41
N GLN A 321 0.35 -2.74 -13.09
CA GLN A 321 -0.60 -2.08 -13.98
C GLN A 321 0.05 -1.61 -15.30
N GLN A 322 1.29 -1.12 -15.25
CA GLN A 322 2.03 -0.66 -16.44
C GLN A 322 2.26 -1.78 -17.48
N PRO A 323 2.88 -2.93 -17.14
CA PRO A 323 3.03 -4.03 -18.09
C PRO A 323 1.68 -4.64 -18.48
N ASN A 324 0.65 -4.56 -17.61
CA ASN A 324 -0.70 -5.02 -17.95
C ASN A 324 -1.31 -4.23 -19.13
N VAL A 325 -0.90 -2.98 -19.40
CA VAL A 325 -1.32 -2.25 -20.62
C VAL A 325 -0.94 -3.02 -21.89
N ILE A 326 0.24 -3.65 -21.93
CA ILE A 326 0.65 -4.51 -23.05
C ILE A 326 -0.18 -5.79 -23.07
N VAL A 327 -0.38 -6.42 -21.92
CA VAL A 327 -1.16 -7.67 -21.81
C VAL A 327 -2.60 -7.48 -22.29
N PHE A 328 -3.28 -6.41 -21.85
CA PHE A 328 -4.64 -6.08 -22.30
C PHE A 328 -4.71 -5.81 -23.80
N SER A 329 -3.68 -5.16 -24.35
CA SER A 329 -3.56 -4.98 -25.80
C SER A 329 -3.43 -6.32 -26.54
N TRP A 330 -2.63 -7.26 -26.02
CA TRP A 330 -2.51 -8.60 -26.59
C TRP A 330 -3.78 -9.44 -26.46
N ILE A 331 -4.50 -9.33 -25.35
CA ILE A 331 -5.80 -9.98 -25.18
C ILE A 331 -6.77 -9.51 -26.26
N GLY A 332 -6.85 -8.20 -26.50
CA GLY A 332 -7.70 -7.64 -27.56
C GLY A 332 -7.36 -8.18 -28.95
N VAL A 333 -6.08 -8.15 -29.33
CA VAL A 333 -5.64 -8.66 -30.64
C VAL A 333 -5.79 -10.19 -30.74
N GLY A 334 -5.54 -10.91 -29.65
CA GLY A 334 -5.73 -12.35 -29.56
C GLY A 334 -7.20 -12.76 -29.75
N LEU A 335 -8.12 -12.04 -29.11
CA LEU A 335 -9.57 -12.25 -29.28
C LEU A 335 -9.99 -12.07 -30.75
N VAL A 336 -9.52 -11.01 -31.42
CA VAL A 336 -9.77 -10.80 -32.85
C VAL A 336 -9.21 -11.95 -33.69
N ALA A 337 -7.97 -12.37 -33.43
CA ALA A 337 -7.34 -13.48 -34.17
C ALA A 337 -8.09 -14.81 -33.99
N VAL A 338 -8.62 -15.08 -32.79
CA VAL A 338 -9.46 -16.25 -32.52
C VAL A 338 -10.79 -16.14 -33.26
N LEU A 339 -11.46 -14.98 -33.20
CA LEU A 339 -12.70 -14.73 -33.93
C LEU A 339 -12.52 -14.96 -35.43
N ASP A 340 -11.46 -14.41 -36.04
CA ASP A 340 -11.13 -14.60 -37.46
C ASP A 340 -10.84 -16.07 -37.80
N TRP A 341 -10.20 -16.81 -36.90
CA TRP A 341 -9.94 -18.24 -37.09
C TRP A 341 -11.22 -19.08 -37.13
N PHE A 342 -12.20 -18.75 -36.30
CA PHE A 342 -13.52 -19.42 -36.29
C PHE A 342 -14.40 -18.96 -37.46
N THR A 343 -14.50 -17.67 -37.73
CA THR A 343 -15.34 -17.12 -38.82
C THR A 343 -14.84 -17.59 -40.18
N SER A 344 -13.53 -17.73 -40.38
CA SER A 344 -12.98 -18.27 -41.64
C SER A 344 -13.45 -19.70 -41.94
N ARG A 345 -13.78 -20.49 -40.90
CA ARG A 345 -14.21 -21.91 -41.00
C ARG A 345 -15.71 -22.15 -40.92
N CYS A 346 -16.51 -21.13 -40.63
CA CYS A 346 -17.96 -21.27 -40.45
C CYS A 346 -18.76 -20.47 -41.49
N PRO A 347 -19.84 -21.02 -42.07
CA PRO A 347 -20.71 -20.30 -43.02
C PRO A 347 -21.52 -19.18 -42.35
N ALA A 348 -21.78 -19.27 -41.03
CA ALA A 348 -22.49 -18.26 -40.24
C ALA A 348 -21.60 -17.08 -39.79
N ARG A 349 -20.77 -16.53 -40.70
CA ARG A 349 -19.76 -15.50 -40.38
C ARG A 349 -20.35 -14.26 -39.70
N ARG A 350 -21.48 -13.76 -40.20
CA ARG A 350 -22.15 -12.56 -39.68
C ARG A 350 -22.62 -12.75 -38.23
N LEU A 351 -23.18 -13.92 -37.92
CA LEU A 351 -23.62 -14.26 -36.56
C LEU A 351 -22.43 -14.36 -35.60
N LEU A 352 -21.32 -14.99 -36.03
CA LEU A 352 -20.11 -15.10 -35.22
C LEU A 352 -19.45 -13.74 -34.94
N TYR A 353 -19.41 -12.82 -35.91
CA TYR A 353 -18.94 -11.46 -35.67
C TYR A 353 -19.85 -10.69 -34.71
N LEU A 354 -21.18 -10.79 -34.86
CA LEU A 354 -22.14 -10.18 -33.93
C LEU A 354 -21.97 -10.73 -32.50
N LEU A 355 -21.83 -12.06 -32.35
CA LEU A 355 -21.55 -12.68 -31.06
C LEU A 355 -20.20 -12.23 -30.49
N GLY A 356 -19.14 -12.15 -31.31
CA GLY A 356 -17.83 -11.65 -30.88
C GLY A 356 -17.87 -10.18 -30.41
N HIS A 357 -18.66 -9.34 -31.08
CA HIS A 357 -18.87 -7.94 -30.67
C HIS A 357 -19.69 -7.81 -29.38
N ALA A 358 -20.54 -8.81 -29.06
CA ALA A 358 -21.27 -8.87 -27.79
C ALA A 358 -20.42 -9.42 -26.63
N VAL A 359 -19.47 -10.32 -26.92
CA VAL A 359 -18.60 -10.96 -25.91
C VAL A 359 -17.69 -9.95 -25.22
N ALA A 360 -17.10 -8.99 -25.95
CA ALA A 360 -16.18 -8.03 -25.34
C ALA A 360 -16.87 -7.12 -24.28
N PRO A 361 -18.02 -6.48 -24.56
CA PRO A 361 -18.82 -5.81 -23.54
C PRO A 361 -19.27 -6.74 -22.42
N ALA A 362 -19.64 -7.99 -22.71
CA ALA A 362 -20.04 -8.95 -21.68
C ALA A 362 -18.90 -9.30 -20.72
N ILE A 363 -17.66 -9.43 -21.21
CA ILE A 363 -16.47 -9.62 -20.37
C ILE A 363 -16.24 -8.38 -19.50
N ALA A 364 -16.36 -7.18 -20.06
CA ALA A 364 -16.21 -5.94 -19.30
C ALA A 364 -17.28 -5.81 -18.20
N VAL A 365 -18.54 -6.09 -18.52
CA VAL A 365 -19.65 -6.11 -17.54
C VAL A 365 -19.41 -7.17 -16.47
N MET A 366 -18.99 -8.39 -16.85
CA MET A 366 -18.66 -9.44 -15.90
C MET A 366 -17.56 -8.98 -14.93
N GLN A 367 -16.45 -8.42 -15.44
CA GLN A 367 -15.36 -7.89 -14.61
C GLN A 367 -15.85 -6.78 -13.68
N LEU A 368 -16.64 -5.84 -14.20
CA LEU A 368 -17.26 -4.80 -13.38
C LEU A 368 -18.10 -5.42 -12.26
N THR A 369 -18.99 -6.37 -12.56
CA THR A 369 -19.85 -6.99 -11.54
C THR A 369 -19.07 -7.82 -10.50
N THR A 370 -18.01 -8.51 -10.92
CA THR A 370 -17.18 -9.32 -10.02
C THR A 370 -16.41 -8.46 -9.03
N TRP A 371 -15.86 -7.33 -9.51
CA TRP A 371 -14.95 -6.49 -8.72
C TRP A 371 -15.61 -5.23 -8.15
N PHE A 372 -16.88 -4.96 -8.47
CA PHE A 372 -17.56 -3.72 -8.07
C PHE A 372 -17.46 -3.45 -6.57
N SER A 373 -17.78 -4.43 -5.72
CA SER A 373 -17.77 -4.25 -4.26
C SER A 373 -16.39 -3.97 -3.68
N LEU A 374 -15.33 -4.49 -4.33
CA LEU A 374 -13.94 -4.24 -3.95
C LEU A 374 -13.48 -2.85 -4.39
N CYS A 375 -13.87 -2.44 -5.60
CA CYS A 375 -13.46 -1.17 -6.20
C CYS A 375 -14.33 0.02 -5.77
N ASP A 376 -15.53 -0.21 -5.25
CA ASP A 376 -16.40 0.86 -4.74
C ASP A 376 -15.87 1.41 -3.43
N GLN A 377 -15.35 2.63 -3.45
CA GLN A 377 -14.76 3.35 -2.32
C GLN A 377 -15.59 4.58 -1.92
N SER A 378 -16.84 4.68 -2.40
CA SER A 378 -17.72 5.84 -2.20
C SER A 378 -17.99 6.19 -0.73
N ASP A 379 -17.92 5.21 0.17
CA ASP A 379 -18.12 5.36 1.62
C ASP A 379 -16.81 5.44 2.43
N ALA A 380 -15.64 5.49 1.76
CA ALA A 380 -14.33 5.38 2.41
C ALA A 380 -13.85 6.68 3.08
N TRP A 381 -14.53 7.09 4.15
CA TRP A 381 -14.15 8.26 4.97
C TRP A 381 -13.11 7.94 6.06
N TYR A 382 -12.70 6.68 6.18
CA TYR A 382 -11.94 6.18 7.32
C TYR A 382 -10.60 6.88 7.56
N ILE A 383 -9.83 7.15 6.50
CA ILE A 383 -8.49 7.75 6.63
C ILE A 383 -8.57 9.20 7.06
N HIS A 384 -9.51 9.95 6.49
CA HIS A 384 -9.81 11.32 6.89
C HIS A 384 -10.27 11.40 8.35
N ASN A 385 -11.23 10.54 8.72
CA ASN A 385 -11.77 10.43 10.06
C ASN A 385 -10.70 10.02 11.08
N TYR A 386 -9.83 9.09 10.72
CA TYR A 386 -8.70 8.65 11.55
C TYR A 386 -7.72 9.79 11.79
N ALA A 387 -7.35 10.54 10.76
CA ALA A 387 -6.47 11.69 10.92
C ALA A 387 -7.12 12.83 11.72
N ALA A 388 -8.43 13.05 11.58
CA ALA A 388 -9.17 13.96 12.46
C ALA A 388 -9.18 13.46 13.92
N ALA A 389 -9.35 12.16 14.16
CA ALA A 389 -9.32 11.55 15.49
C ALA A 389 -7.94 11.60 16.16
N LEU A 390 -6.85 11.69 15.39
CA LEU A 390 -5.51 11.94 15.92
C LEU A 390 -5.29 13.43 16.25
N LEU A 391 -5.83 14.33 15.43
CA LEU A 391 -5.48 15.74 15.44
C LEU A 391 -6.38 16.60 16.33
N ASP A 392 -7.68 16.33 16.34
CA ASP A 392 -8.66 17.15 17.04
C ASP A 392 -8.56 17.10 18.57
N PRO A 393 -8.33 15.93 19.21
CA PRO A 393 -8.24 15.86 20.66
C PRO A 393 -7.02 16.56 21.26
N LEU A 394 -6.05 16.95 20.43
CA LEU A 394 -4.81 17.58 20.91
C LEU A 394 -5.08 18.96 21.51
N PRO A 395 -4.39 19.35 22.59
CA PRO A 395 -4.43 20.71 23.13
C PRO A 395 -4.03 21.78 22.09
N PRO A 396 -4.44 23.04 22.27
CA PRO A 396 -4.01 24.14 21.41
C PRO A 396 -2.47 24.27 21.36
N GLN A 397 -1.93 24.49 20.16
CA GLN A 397 -0.48 24.66 19.94
C GLN A 397 0.40 23.46 20.33
N ALA A 398 -0.19 22.27 20.45
CA ALA A 398 0.54 21.03 20.71
C ALA A 398 1.59 20.73 19.62
N VAL A 399 2.62 19.96 20.00
CA VAL A 399 3.60 19.42 19.05
C VAL A 399 3.35 17.93 18.88
N LEU A 400 3.10 17.49 17.66
CA LEU A 400 2.85 16.10 17.30
C LEU A 400 4.01 15.55 16.45
N PHE A 401 4.67 14.53 16.97
CA PHE A 401 5.58 13.69 16.21
C PHE A 401 4.85 12.48 15.68
N VAL A 402 5.05 12.16 14.39
CA VAL A 402 4.53 10.93 13.78
C VAL A 402 5.66 10.12 13.19
N ASN A 403 5.60 8.81 13.41
CA ASN A 403 6.52 7.85 12.83
C ASN A 403 5.77 6.67 12.21
N PHE A 404 4.76 7.00 11.42
CA PHE A 404 3.98 6.07 10.61
C PHE A 404 3.47 6.79 9.36
N ASP A 405 3.68 6.19 8.19
CA ASP A 405 3.43 6.86 6.90
C ASP A 405 1.98 7.32 6.73
N LEU A 406 1.00 6.47 7.06
CA LEU A 406 -0.41 6.84 6.91
C LEU A 406 -0.80 8.04 7.79
N GLN A 407 -0.28 8.10 9.02
CA GLN A 407 -0.51 9.24 9.91
C GLN A 407 0.07 10.50 9.30
N TRP A 408 1.32 10.44 8.84
CA TRP A 408 2.00 11.58 8.22
C TRP A 408 1.25 12.10 6.99
N THR A 409 0.94 11.24 6.02
CA THR A 409 0.32 11.68 4.76
C THR A 409 -1.09 12.22 4.98
N ALA A 410 -1.89 11.57 5.83
CA ALA A 410 -3.26 11.99 6.10
C ALA A 410 -3.31 13.30 6.90
N LEU A 411 -2.54 13.44 7.98
CA LEU A 411 -2.52 14.66 8.79
C LEU A 411 -2.11 15.90 7.98
N ARG A 412 -1.15 15.74 7.08
CA ARG A 412 -0.73 16.81 6.16
C ARG A 412 -1.87 17.25 5.26
N TYR A 413 -2.65 16.33 4.72
CA TYR A 413 -3.82 16.68 3.91
C TYR A 413 -4.80 17.55 4.73
N LEU A 414 -5.14 17.17 5.96
CA LEU A 414 -6.07 17.95 6.78
C LEU A 414 -5.53 19.36 7.08
N GLN A 415 -4.25 19.50 7.42
CA GLN A 415 -3.68 20.82 7.71
C GLN A 415 -3.52 21.69 6.45
N ARG A 416 -3.05 21.11 5.34
CA ARG A 416 -2.66 21.87 4.14
C ARG A 416 -3.81 22.14 3.19
N CYS A 417 -4.69 21.16 3.01
CA CYS A 417 -5.80 21.28 2.07
C CYS A 417 -7.09 21.77 2.73
N GLU A 418 -7.36 21.34 3.97
CA GLU A 418 -8.60 21.65 4.70
C GLU A 418 -8.41 22.70 5.81
N HIS A 419 -7.19 23.15 6.06
CA HIS A 419 -6.86 24.17 7.05
C HIS A 419 -7.28 23.81 8.49
N ARG A 420 -7.39 22.52 8.79
CA ARG A 420 -7.77 22.00 10.11
C ARG A 420 -6.58 22.04 11.07
N ARG A 421 -6.79 22.50 12.31
CA ARG A 421 -5.78 22.50 13.40
C ARG A 421 -4.39 22.95 12.96
N ARG A 422 -4.32 24.10 12.27
CA ARG A 422 -3.04 24.72 11.85
C ARG A 422 -2.22 25.26 13.02
N ASP A 423 -2.80 25.29 14.23
CA ASP A 423 -2.11 25.60 15.47
C ASP A 423 -1.17 24.46 15.92
N VAL A 424 -1.47 23.20 15.58
CA VAL A 424 -0.65 22.05 15.97
C VAL A 424 0.56 21.94 15.05
N THR A 425 1.76 21.84 15.64
CA THR A 425 2.98 21.61 14.88
C THR A 425 3.19 20.12 14.66
N ILE A 426 3.28 19.67 13.41
CA ILE A 426 3.45 18.24 13.07
C ILE A 426 4.83 18.00 12.45
N LEU A 427 5.55 17.01 12.96
CA LEU A 427 6.87 16.59 12.48
C LEU A 427 6.88 15.08 12.18
N ASN A 428 7.50 14.70 11.06
CA ASN A 428 7.75 13.30 10.75
C ASN A 428 9.13 12.89 11.28
N LEU A 429 9.15 11.92 12.19
CA LEU A 429 10.39 11.48 12.85
C LEU A 429 11.38 10.88 11.84
N SER A 430 10.94 10.06 10.90
CA SER A 430 11.80 9.51 9.83
C SER A 430 12.44 10.61 8.98
N MET A 431 11.69 11.65 8.60
CA MET A 431 12.26 12.76 7.82
C MET A 431 13.32 13.52 8.60
N THR A 432 13.17 13.66 9.92
CA THR A 432 14.16 14.33 10.76
C THR A 432 15.52 13.63 10.80
N THR A 433 15.60 12.36 10.37
CA THR A 433 16.86 11.61 10.31
C THR A 433 17.75 11.97 9.13
N TYR A 434 17.19 12.58 8.07
CA TYR A 434 17.94 12.95 6.87
C TYR A 434 18.76 14.22 7.09
N ARG A 435 19.96 14.27 6.48
CA ARG A 435 20.86 15.44 6.59
C ARG A 435 20.25 16.73 6.06
N TRP A 436 19.44 16.65 5.00
CA TRP A 436 18.81 17.84 4.42
C TRP A 436 17.73 18.46 5.32
N PHE A 437 17.29 17.75 6.38
CA PHE A 437 16.28 18.26 7.31
C PHE A 437 16.75 19.50 8.06
N GLU A 438 18.07 19.67 8.25
CA GLU A 438 18.67 20.87 8.83
C GLU A 438 18.18 22.15 8.13
N THR A 439 18.03 22.10 6.81
CA THR A 439 17.54 23.24 6.01
C THR A 439 16.07 23.60 6.30
N LYS A 440 15.34 22.71 6.97
CA LYS A 440 13.93 22.86 7.33
C LYS A 440 13.74 23.39 8.75
N HIS A 441 14.78 23.47 9.58
CA HIS A 441 14.64 23.96 10.96
C HIS A 441 14.02 25.37 11.02
N SER A 442 14.39 26.25 10.09
CA SER A 442 13.84 27.61 9.99
C SER A 442 12.33 27.66 9.73
N GLN A 443 11.73 26.54 9.30
CA GLN A 443 10.29 26.41 9.06
C GLN A 443 9.52 26.08 10.35
N TYR A 444 10.23 25.83 11.45
CA TYR A 444 9.68 25.55 12.78
C TYR A 444 10.30 26.49 13.83
N PRO A 445 9.98 27.81 13.76
CA PRO A 445 10.66 28.83 14.57
C PRO A 445 10.45 28.67 16.08
N ASP A 446 9.37 28.00 16.49
CA ASP A 446 9.04 27.73 17.88
C ASP A 446 9.85 26.56 18.48
N LEU A 447 10.63 25.84 17.68
CA LEU A 447 11.36 24.65 18.10
C LEU A 447 12.87 24.87 18.05
N VAL A 448 13.56 24.43 19.10
CA VAL A 448 15.02 24.43 19.17
C VAL A 448 15.56 23.07 18.74
N PHE A 449 16.36 23.04 17.68
CA PHE A 449 17.02 21.82 17.21
C PHE A 449 18.48 21.79 17.71
N PRO A 450 18.88 20.84 18.58
CA PRO A 450 20.24 20.83 19.15
C PRO A 450 21.36 20.50 18.17
N GLY A 451 21.03 20.00 16.98
CA GLY A 451 21.97 19.60 15.95
C GLY A 451 21.28 19.45 14.60
N PRO A 452 21.96 18.95 13.56
CA PRO A 452 21.48 19.00 12.19
C PRO A 452 20.35 18.00 11.86
N ARG A 453 20.28 16.88 12.58
CA ARG A 453 19.32 15.80 12.30
C ARG A 453 19.18 14.86 13.50
N LEU A 454 18.10 14.09 13.53
CA LEU A 454 17.88 13.03 14.50
C LEU A 454 18.81 11.83 14.23
N VAL A 455 19.44 11.32 15.29
CA VAL A 455 20.27 10.10 15.27
C VAL A 455 19.96 9.20 16.48
N PRO A 456 20.12 7.87 16.34
CA PRO A 456 19.97 6.96 17.49
C PRO A 456 20.96 7.28 18.61
N TYR A 457 20.60 6.93 19.85
CA TYR A 457 21.51 7.07 20.98
C TYR A 457 22.82 6.30 20.77
N GLY A 458 23.96 6.92 21.12
CA GLY A 458 25.30 6.35 20.91
C GLY A 458 25.82 6.43 19.47
N SER A 459 25.08 7.03 18.54
CA SER A 459 25.56 7.29 17.18
C SER A 459 26.78 8.22 17.18
N GLN A 460 27.83 7.84 16.44
CA GLN A 460 29.01 8.69 16.21
C GLN A 460 28.76 9.78 15.14
N SER A 461 27.64 9.72 14.43
CA SER A 461 27.30 10.74 13.43
C SER A 461 26.85 12.04 14.09
N PRO A 462 27.18 13.21 13.53
CA PRO A 462 26.66 14.49 14.00
C PRO A 462 25.13 14.51 13.88
N GLY A 463 24.49 14.95 14.97
CA GLY A 463 23.05 14.93 15.13
C GLY A 463 22.65 15.13 16.60
N PHE A 464 21.39 14.91 16.90
CA PHE A 464 20.84 14.91 18.25
C PHE A 464 19.94 13.67 18.45
N THR A 465 19.81 13.21 19.69
CA THR A 465 18.84 12.16 20.06
C THR A 465 17.47 12.76 20.31
N PHE A 466 16.42 11.94 20.28
CA PHE A 466 15.07 12.45 20.51
C PHE A 466 14.93 13.06 21.92
N ALA A 467 15.57 12.47 22.92
CA ALA A 467 15.59 13.02 24.26
C ALA A 467 16.35 14.36 24.36
N GLN A 468 17.48 14.55 23.65
CA GLN A 468 18.16 15.84 23.58
C GLN A 468 17.27 16.93 22.95
N PHE A 469 16.49 16.57 21.94
CA PHE A 469 15.50 17.48 21.37
C PHE A 469 14.44 17.87 22.40
N LEU A 470 13.88 16.91 23.14
CA LEU A 470 12.90 17.19 24.18
C LEU A 470 13.48 18.05 25.31
N ASP A 471 14.74 17.82 25.71
CA ASP A 471 15.42 18.61 26.73
C ASP A 471 15.53 20.08 26.33
N ALA A 472 15.96 20.33 25.07
CA ALA A 472 16.07 21.67 24.51
C ALA A 472 14.71 22.39 24.37
N ASN A 473 13.62 21.64 24.42
CA ASN A 473 12.24 22.11 24.29
C ASN A 473 11.40 21.78 25.54
N SER A 474 12.04 21.64 26.71
CA SER A 474 11.37 21.18 27.95
C SER A 474 10.19 22.06 28.40
N ALA A 475 10.24 23.37 28.16
CA ALA A 475 9.11 24.26 28.40
C ALA A 475 7.88 23.87 27.56
N LEU A 476 8.07 23.51 26.28
CA LEU A 476 6.99 23.06 25.41
C LEU A 476 6.39 21.73 25.87
N VAL A 477 7.24 20.81 26.34
CA VAL A 477 6.81 19.53 26.92
C VAL A 477 5.87 19.75 28.09
N ARG A 478 6.16 20.74 28.96
CA ARG A 478 5.36 21.04 30.16
C ARG A 478 4.11 21.87 29.88
N GLU A 479 4.18 22.84 28.97
CA GLU A 479 3.11 23.82 28.76
C GLU A 479 2.13 23.43 27.64
N ARG A 480 2.66 23.04 26.47
CA ARG A 480 1.85 22.77 25.26
C ARG A 480 1.56 21.29 25.07
N GLY A 481 2.41 20.44 25.63
CA GLY A 481 2.38 18.99 25.46
C GLY A 481 3.02 18.55 24.14
N VAL A 482 3.82 17.49 24.24
CA VAL A 482 4.39 16.79 23.07
C VAL A 482 3.73 15.44 22.94
N PHE A 483 3.25 15.12 21.75
CA PHE A 483 2.50 13.92 21.43
C PHE A 483 3.21 13.11 20.37
N PHE A 484 2.95 11.81 20.37
CA PHE A 484 3.64 10.84 19.56
C PHE A 484 2.67 9.82 18.95
N GLY A 485 2.74 9.68 17.63
CA GLY A 485 2.06 8.65 16.85
C GLY A 485 3.07 7.68 16.22
N GLY A 486 2.79 6.38 16.29
CA GLY A 486 3.69 5.33 15.80
C GLY A 486 4.63 4.79 16.87
N LYS A 487 5.85 4.41 16.48
CA LYS A 487 6.89 3.83 17.36
C LYS A 487 8.23 4.50 17.09
N LEU A 488 9.13 4.58 18.07
CA LEU A 488 10.48 5.12 17.84
C LEU A 488 11.28 4.23 16.87
N ASN A 489 12.13 4.84 16.05
CA ASN A 489 12.97 4.14 15.06
C ASN A 489 14.05 3.26 15.71
N SER A 490 14.51 3.63 16.90
CA SER A 490 15.49 2.91 17.71
C SER A 490 15.01 2.85 19.15
N ASN A 491 15.43 1.80 19.86
CA ASN A 491 15.26 1.74 21.30
C ASN A 491 16.31 2.63 21.97
N ASP A 492 16.00 3.91 22.06
CA ASP A 492 16.90 4.94 22.60
C ASP A 492 16.89 4.87 24.13
N ALA A 493 17.95 4.29 24.70
CA ALA A 493 18.12 4.14 26.15
C ALA A 493 18.06 5.48 26.90
N ASP A 494 18.53 6.57 26.29
CA ASP A 494 18.48 7.91 26.87
C ASP A 494 17.08 8.53 26.86
N PHE A 495 16.21 8.11 25.95
CA PHE A 495 14.78 8.43 26.02
C PHE A 495 14.16 7.69 27.19
N ALA A 496 14.32 6.37 27.28
CA ALA A 496 13.70 5.56 28.33
C ALA A 496 14.14 5.94 29.76
N ASP A 497 15.35 6.50 29.93
CA ASP A 497 15.86 6.99 31.22
C ASP A 497 15.28 8.35 31.66
N ARG A 498 14.77 9.13 30.69
CA ARG A 498 14.40 10.55 30.92
C ARG A 498 12.95 10.87 30.64
N TYR A 499 12.32 10.13 29.74
CA TYR A 499 10.96 10.35 29.25
C TYR A 499 10.18 9.05 29.21
N THR A 500 8.86 9.18 29.28
CA THR A 500 7.93 8.05 29.16
C THR A 500 6.74 8.43 28.31
N PHE A 501 6.09 7.42 27.74
CA PHE A 501 4.85 7.55 26.98
C PHE A 501 3.66 7.30 27.91
N VAL A 502 2.73 8.26 27.93
CA VAL A 502 1.45 8.16 28.62
C VAL A 502 0.36 8.12 27.55
N PRO A 503 -0.51 7.09 27.49
CA PRO A 503 -1.51 7.00 26.43
C PRO A 503 -2.45 8.21 26.41
N PHE A 504 -2.73 8.73 25.21
CA PHE A 504 -3.59 9.87 24.95
C PHE A 504 -4.41 9.65 23.67
N GLY A 505 -5.64 9.18 23.80
CA GLY A 505 -6.48 8.82 22.64
C GLY A 505 -5.81 7.77 21.74
N LEU A 506 -5.64 8.11 20.46
CA LEU A 506 -4.90 7.30 19.48
C LEU A 506 -3.40 7.63 19.41
N LEU A 507 -2.90 8.47 20.31
CA LEU A 507 -1.52 8.91 20.42
C LEU A 507 -0.96 8.56 21.81
N ASP A 508 0.31 8.88 22.03
CA ASP A 508 0.90 8.92 23.37
C ASP A 508 1.36 10.35 23.66
N GLN A 509 1.14 10.85 24.87
CA GLN A 509 1.74 12.08 25.38
C GLN A 509 3.08 11.77 26.03
N ILE A 510 4.08 12.62 25.80
CA ILE A 510 5.43 12.45 26.34
C ILE A 510 5.54 13.23 27.66
N HIS A 511 5.99 12.53 28.71
CA HIS A 511 6.23 13.10 30.06
C HIS A 511 7.66 12.83 30.53
N GLU A 512 8.17 13.66 31.44
CA GLU A 512 9.47 13.45 32.10
C GLU A 512 9.38 12.25 33.07
N ALA A 513 10.17 11.21 32.86
CA ALA A 513 10.08 9.97 33.63
C ALA A 513 10.48 10.14 35.11
N ARG A 514 11.48 10.99 35.39
CA ARG A 514 12.09 11.14 36.72
C ARG A 514 11.29 12.01 37.69
N LEU A 515 10.32 12.78 37.18
CA LEU A 515 9.46 13.62 37.99
C LEU A 515 8.10 12.96 38.08
N ALA A 516 7.86 12.19 39.15
CA ALA A 516 6.56 11.55 39.38
C ALA A 516 5.40 12.58 39.35
N ALA A 517 5.64 13.81 39.84
CA ALA A 517 4.70 14.92 39.78
C ALA A 517 4.40 15.44 38.35
N SER A 518 5.19 15.06 37.35
CA SER A 518 4.95 15.44 35.96
C SER A 518 3.98 14.52 35.23
N GLN A 519 3.72 13.32 35.77
CA GLN A 519 2.74 12.40 35.23
C GLN A 519 1.38 12.64 35.89
N PRO A 520 0.26 12.48 35.14
CA PRO A 520 -1.06 12.62 35.72
C PRO A 520 -1.33 11.50 36.76
N SER A 521 -2.09 11.85 37.79
CA SER A 521 -2.67 10.87 38.71
C SER A 521 -3.62 9.94 37.95
N LEU A 522 -3.89 8.74 38.48
CA LEU A 522 -4.86 7.80 37.92
C LEU A 522 -6.21 8.49 37.68
N HIS A 523 -6.69 9.24 38.67
CA HIS A 523 -7.96 9.97 38.59
C HIS A 523 -7.97 11.00 37.46
N ASP A 524 -6.95 11.86 37.38
CA ASP A 524 -6.90 12.94 36.40
C ASP A 524 -6.66 12.42 34.98
N TRP A 525 -5.77 11.42 34.85
CA TRP A 525 -5.53 10.74 33.57
C TRP A 525 -6.81 10.10 33.08
N TYR A 526 -7.48 9.29 33.91
CA TYR A 526 -8.69 8.58 33.54
C TYR A 526 -9.81 9.55 33.13
N ALA A 527 -10.04 10.62 33.91
CA ALA A 527 -11.03 11.65 33.57
C ALA A 527 -10.71 12.39 32.26
N GLN A 528 -9.45 12.73 32.01
CA GLN A 528 -9.02 13.30 30.73
C GLN A 528 -9.28 12.34 29.59
N GLN A 529 -8.90 11.09 29.79
CA GLN A 529 -8.98 10.02 28.81
C GLN A 529 -10.42 9.66 28.41
N GLN A 530 -11.38 9.70 29.33
CA GLN A 530 -12.80 9.53 28.96
C GLN A 530 -13.26 10.60 27.97
N ARG A 531 -12.83 11.86 28.15
CA ARG A 531 -13.14 12.96 27.20
C ARG A 531 -12.48 12.76 25.85
N VAL A 532 -11.18 12.41 25.86
CA VAL A 532 -10.41 12.17 24.63
C VAL A 532 -10.97 11.00 23.83
N ARG A 533 -11.34 9.89 24.49
CA ARG A 533 -11.97 8.73 23.85
C ARG A 533 -13.31 9.07 23.22
N GLU A 534 -14.10 9.90 23.89
CA GLU A 534 -15.38 10.36 23.33
C GLU A 534 -15.15 11.18 22.06
N GLU A 535 -14.15 12.07 22.05
CA GLU A 535 -13.79 12.82 20.84
C GLU A 535 -13.29 11.92 19.72
N VAL A 536 -12.42 10.95 20.03
CA VAL A 536 -11.98 9.92 19.06
C VAL A 536 -13.19 9.18 18.49
N ARG A 537 -14.15 8.77 19.32
CA ARG A 537 -15.37 8.07 18.90
C ARG A 537 -16.27 8.94 18.02
N MET A 538 -16.36 10.24 18.29
CA MET A 538 -17.09 11.19 17.44
C MET A 538 -16.44 11.38 16.07
N ARG A 539 -15.11 11.38 16.00
CA ARG A 539 -14.35 11.58 14.75
C ARG A 539 -14.19 10.32 13.93
N LEU A 540 -13.98 9.18 14.59
CA LEU A 540 -13.85 7.85 13.99
C LEU A 540 -14.94 6.92 14.54
N PRO A 541 -16.22 7.13 14.15
CA PRO A 541 -17.34 6.37 14.69
C PRO A 541 -17.35 4.91 14.22
N GLN A 542 -16.75 4.63 13.06
CA GLN A 542 -16.67 3.30 12.48
C GLN A 542 -15.25 3.03 12.01
N LEU A 543 -14.75 1.85 12.36
CA LEU A 543 -13.50 1.32 11.82
C LEU A 543 -13.74 0.72 10.43
N PRO A 544 -12.70 0.67 9.58
CA PRO A 544 -12.76 -0.03 8.31
C PRO A 544 -13.24 -1.48 8.47
N PRO A 545 -14.26 -1.92 7.71
CA PRO A 545 -14.76 -3.29 7.79
C PRO A 545 -13.72 -4.27 7.24
N ALA A 546 -13.32 -5.25 8.06
CA ALA A 546 -12.32 -6.27 7.71
C ALA A 546 -12.71 -7.14 6.49
N ALA A 547 -14.01 -7.25 6.20
CA ALA A 547 -14.50 -7.97 5.02
C ALA A 547 -14.17 -7.26 3.69
N LYS A 548 -13.91 -5.95 3.73
CA LYS A 548 -13.60 -5.13 2.55
C LYS A 548 -12.12 -4.72 2.51
N TYR A 549 -11.54 -4.44 3.67
CA TYR A 549 -10.17 -3.97 3.81
C TYR A 549 -9.34 -5.02 4.52
N ASP A 550 -8.55 -5.75 3.75
CA ASP A 550 -7.61 -6.76 4.23
C ASP A 550 -6.23 -6.14 4.54
N ASP A 551 -5.29 -6.99 4.95
CA ASP A 551 -3.94 -6.59 5.32
C ASP A 551 -3.10 -6.01 4.15
N GLN A 552 -3.65 -5.98 2.93
CA GLN A 552 -3.05 -5.36 1.75
C GLN A 552 -3.44 -3.88 1.58
N THR A 553 -4.38 -3.38 2.39
CA THR A 553 -4.87 -2.00 2.29
C THR A 553 -4.41 -1.12 3.44
N TRP A 554 -4.43 0.19 3.19
CA TRP A 554 -4.06 1.18 4.20
C TRP A 554 -5.15 1.34 5.27
N GLU A 555 -6.42 1.17 4.90
CA GLU A 555 -7.55 1.23 5.83
C GLU A 555 -7.42 0.17 6.93
N TRP A 556 -6.99 -1.03 6.60
CA TRP A 556 -6.73 -2.07 7.60
C TRP A 556 -5.71 -1.63 8.66
N THR A 557 -4.73 -0.80 8.29
CA THR A 557 -3.74 -0.29 9.26
C THR A 557 -4.36 0.64 10.31
N ILE A 558 -5.50 1.28 10.01
CA ILE A 558 -6.26 2.09 10.98
C ILE A 558 -6.85 1.20 12.05
N ALA A 559 -7.51 0.12 11.65
CA ALA A 559 -8.11 -0.83 12.59
C ALA A 559 -7.02 -1.47 13.47
N ARG A 560 -5.88 -1.82 12.87
CA ARG A 560 -4.70 -2.32 13.59
C ARG A 560 -4.16 -1.31 14.61
N ASP A 561 -3.92 -0.07 14.20
CA ASP A 561 -3.37 0.97 15.09
C ASP A 561 -4.33 1.28 16.25
N HIS A 562 -5.63 1.35 15.96
CA HIS A 562 -6.66 1.51 16.96
C HIS A 562 -6.69 0.36 17.99
N GLY A 563 -6.56 -0.90 17.55
CA GLY A 563 -6.46 -2.07 18.43
C GLY A 563 -5.21 -2.01 19.32
N MET A 564 -4.05 -1.73 18.73
CA MET A 564 -2.78 -1.57 19.48
C MET A 564 -2.88 -0.46 20.54
N LYS A 565 -3.54 0.66 20.23
CA LYS A 565 -3.74 1.75 21.21
C LYS A 565 -4.68 1.35 22.33
N LYS A 566 -5.76 0.61 22.07
CA LYS A 566 -6.61 0.05 23.14
C LYS A 566 -5.83 -0.86 24.11
N LEU A 567 -4.89 -1.66 23.60
CA LEU A 567 -4.02 -2.49 24.43
C LEU A 567 -3.04 -1.67 25.27
N SER A 568 -2.42 -0.64 24.68
CA SER A 568 -1.52 0.29 25.39
C SER A 568 -2.23 0.95 26.57
N TRP A 569 -3.45 1.41 26.32
CA TRP A 569 -4.35 1.98 27.32
C TRP A 569 -4.69 1.02 28.45
N SER A 570 -5.09 -0.20 28.11
CA SER A 570 -5.45 -1.23 29.08
C SER A 570 -4.27 -1.58 29.97
N THR A 571 -3.08 -1.66 29.38
CA THR A 571 -1.82 -1.90 30.11
C THR A 571 -1.51 -0.74 31.05
N TYR A 572 -1.60 0.50 30.58
CA TYR A 572 -1.33 1.68 31.41
C TYR A 572 -2.35 1.85 32.55
N LEU A 573 -3.64 1.62 32.27
CA LEU A 573 -4.70 1.65 33.28
C LEU A 573 -4.44 0.59 34.36
N LEU A 574 -4.04 -0.63 33.97
CA LEU A 574 -3.66 -1.68 34.91
C LEU A 574 -2.51 -1.22 35.81
N ASP A 575 -1.40 -0.80 35.21
CA ASP A 575 -0.18 -0.41 35.95
C ASP A 575 -0.48 0.74 36.94
N LYS A 576 -1.23 1.75 36.49
CA LYS A 576 -1.63 2.88 37.34
C LYS A 576 -2.61 2.49 38.44
N THR A 577 -3.57 1.62 38.15
CA THR A 577 -4.52 1.15 39.16
C THR A 577 -3.80 0.34 40.23
N ILE A 578 -2.88 -0.55 39.86
CA ILE A 578 -2.07 -1.30 40.83
C ILE A 578 -1.23 -0.36 41.70
N ALA A 579 -0.65 0.68 41.11
CA ALA A 579 0.23 1.60 41.82
C ALA A 579 -0.52 2.56 42.76
N GLU A 580 -1.67 3.07 42.36
CA GLU A 580 -2.36 4.18 43.03
C GLU A 580 -3.65 3.77 43.75
N ASP A 581 -4.40 2.80 43.23
CA ASP A 581 -5.70 2.35 43.78
C ASP A 581 -5.93 0.83 43.56
N PRO A 582 -5.10 -0.06 44.15
CA PRO A 582 -5.12 -1.49 43.86
C PRO A 582 -6.40 -2.20 44.35
N GLN A 583 -7.25 -1.53 45.12
CA GLN A 583 -8.51 -2.10 45.57
C GLN A 583 -9.65 -1.85 44.57
N ASN A 584 -9.47 -0.97 43.59
CA ASN A 584 -10.50 -0.58 42.65
C ASN A 584 -10.76 -1.66 41.58
N VAL A 585 -11.69 -2.56 41.91
CA VAL A 585 -12.01 -3.70 41.05
C VAL A 585 -12.61 -3.26 39.72
N SER A 586 -13.36 -2.15 39.68
CA SER A 586 -13.96 -1.64 38.45
C SER A 586 -12.90 -1.24 37.42
N LEU A 587 -11.87 -0.50 37.82
CA LEU A 587 -10.77 -0.11 36.93
C LEU A 587 -9.87 -1.30 36.54
N LEU A 588 -9.61 -2.21 37.49
CA LEU A 588 -8.90 -3.45 37.19
C LEU A 588 -9.66 -4.31 36.18
N ALA A 589 -10.99 -4.38 36.30
CA ALA A 589 -11.85 -5.11 35.38
C ALA A 589 -11.88 -4.43 34.00
N GLU A 590 -12.03 -3.10 33.92
CA GLU A 590 -11.96 -2.37 32.64
C GLU A 590 -10.62 -2.61 31.93
N ALA A 591 -9.51 -2.63 32.68
CA ALA A 591 -8.20 -2.92 32.12
C ALA A 591 -8.10 -4.31 31.48
N THR A 592 -8.95 -5.29 31.86
CA THR A 592 -8.94 -6.61 31.22
C THR A 592 -9.54 -6.62 29.82
N HIS A 593 -10.44 -5.67 29.49
CA HIS A 593 -11.33 -5.82 28.33
C HIS A 593 -10.60 -5.94 26.99
N ALA A 594 -9.67 -5.04 26.68
CA ALA A 594 -8.96 -5.11 25.40
C ALA A 594 -7.99 -6.30 25.36
N MET A 595 -7.39 -6.67 26.49
CA MET A 595 -6.49 -7.82 26.56
C MET A 595 -7.25 -9.14 26.38
N GLU A 596 -8.47 -9.25 26.92
CA GLU A 596 -9.37 -10.38 26.67
C GLU A 596 -9.81 -10.46 25.22
N ASP A 597 -10.20 -9.33 24.62
CA ASP A 597 -10.59 -9.28 23.21
C ASP A 597 -9.45 -9.74 22.29
N SER A 598 -8.23 -9.25 22.53
CA SER A 598 -7.04 -9.69 21.79
C SER A 598 -6.75 -11.18 21.99
N TYR A 599 -6.86 -11.69 23.22
CA TYR A 599 -6.59 -13.10 23.48
C TYR A 599 -7.61 -14.04 22.81
N GLN A 600 -8.88 -13.63 22.74
CA GLN A 600 -9.96 -14.49 22.25
C GLN A 600 -10.18 -14.40 20.74
N HIS A 601 -9.99 -13.22 20.15
CA HIS A 601 -10.43 -12.94 18.79
C HIS A 601 -9.29 -12.49 17.88
N GLU A 602 -8.24 -11.85 18.39
CA GLU A 602 -7.20 -11.29 17.54
C GLU A 602 -6.11 -12.32 17.17
N PRO A 603 -5.75 -12.42 15.89
CA PRO A 603 -4.60 -13.21 15.47
C PRO A 603 -3.30 -12.76 16.16
N LEU A 604 -2.39 -13.72 16.45
CA LEU A 604 -1.14 -13.51 17.21
C LEU A 604 -0.22 -12.42 16.66
N GLN A 605 -0.37 -12.03 15.39
CA GLN A 605 0.42 -10.98 14.76
C GLN A 605 0.04 -9.55 15.20
N PHE A 606 -1.11 -9.37 15.85
CA PHE A 606 -1.66 -8.04 16.19
C PHE A 606 -1.37 -7.57 17.60
N TRP A 607 -0.93 -8.47 18.46
CA TRP A 607 -0.71 -8.20 19.87
C TRP A 607 0.51 -8.97 20.34
N ASN A 608 1.12 -8.52 21.45
CA ASN A 608 2.26 -9.22 22.03
C ASN A 608 1.74 -10.28 23.02
N PRO A 609 1.78 -11.59 22.69
CA PRO A 609 1.21 -12.61 23.55
C PRO A 609 1.92 -12.75 24.90
N VAL A 610 3.23 -12.48 24.94
CA VAL A 610 4.02 -12.56 26.18
C VAL A 610 3.62 -11.44 27.14
N ALA A 611 3.57 -10.19 26.66
CA ALA A 611 3.22 -9.06 27.51
C ALA A 611 1.73 -9.08 27.90
N THR A 612 0.85 -9.32 26.92
CA THR A 612 -0.61 -9.21 27.12
C THR A 612 -1.14 -10.31 28.03
N LEU A 613 -0.73 -11.58 27.86
CA LEU A 613 -1.20 -12.64 28.75
C LEU A 613 -0.64 -12.50 30.17
N LYS A 614 0.60 -12.01 30.31
CA LYS A 614 1.18 -11.72 31.62
C LYS A 614 0.35 -10.65 32.34
N ASN A 615 0.09 -9.53 31.68
CA ASN A 615 -0.65 -8.40 32.22
C ASN A 615 -2.12 -8.74 32.47
N LEU A 616 -2.76 -9.50 31.56
CA LEU A 616 -4.13 -9.97 31.75
C LEU A 616 -4.26 -10.85 33.00
N GLY A 617 -3.35 -11.80 33.20
CA GLY A 617 -3.36 -12.58 34.44
C GLY A 617 -2.98 -11.74 35.67
N LEU A 618 -2.09 -10.74 35.54
CA LEU A 618 -1.82 -9.82 36.65
C LEU A 618 -3.08 -9.05 37.07
N ALA A 619 -3.87 -8.56 36.10
CA ALA A 619 -5.15 -7.91 36.36
C ALA A 619 -6.11 -8.82 37.15
N TYR A 620 -6.29 -10.08 36.71
CA TYR A 620 -7.12 -11.02 37.46
C TYR A 620 -6.57 -11.35 38.85
N ALA A 621 -5.24 -11.45 39.01
CA ALA A 621 -4.62 -11.69 40.30
C ALA A 621 -4.92 -10.55 41.28
N GLU A 622 -4.89 -9.30 40.83
CA GLU A 622 -5.22 -8.14 41.66
C GLU A 622 -6.73 -8.04 41.97
N ILE A 623 -7.59 -8.38 41.01
CA ILE A 623 -9.05 -8.49 41.23
C ILE A 623 -9.37 -9.50 42.35
N ILE A 624 -8.70 -10.65 42.36
CA ILE A 624 -8.89 -11.69 43.38
C ILE A 624 -8.40 -11.23 44.76
N LYS A 625 -7.27 -10.50 44.80
CA LYS A 625 -6.69 -9.96 46.05
C LYS A 625 -7.50 -8.80 46.64
N SER A 626 -8.29 -8.09 45.82
CA SER A 626 -9.05 -6.94 46.30
C SER A 626 -10.10 -7.31 47.35
N LYS A 627 -10.25 -6.44 48.34
CA LYS A 627 -11.27 -6.51 49.38
C LYS A 627 -12.61 -5.92 48.96
N GLN A 628 -12.63 -5.11 47.89
CA GLN A 628 -13.87 -4.58 47.33
C GLN A 628 -14.58 -5.67 46.52
N ASP A 629 -15.91 -5.61 46.50
CA ASP A 629 -16.74 -6.40 45.60
C ASP A 629 -17.24 -5.53 44.45
N LEU A 630 -17.52 -6.16 43.31
CA LEU A 630 -18.10 -5.49 42.15
C LEU A 630 -19.57 -5.19 42.39
N ASP A 631 -19.98 -3.97 42.07
CA ASP A 631 -21.38 -3.59 42.11
C ASP A 631 -22.17 -4.33 41.02
N SER A 632 -22.93 -5.32 41.44
CA SER A 632 -23.79 -6.14 40.58
C SER A 632 -24.85 -5.35 39.79
N SER A 633 -25.11 -4.08 40.14
CA SER A 633 -26.06 -3.22 39.42
C SER A 633 -25.51 -2.66 38.09
N LEU A 634 -24.20 -2.76 37.85
CA LEU A 634 -23.52 -2.22 36.67
C LEU A 634 -23.38 -3.22 35.49
N GLY A 635 -23.91 -4.45 35.63
CA GLY A 635 -23.82 -5.51 34.61
C GLY A 635 -22.65 -6.49 34.83
N ASP A 636 -22.36 -7.34 33.83
CA ASP A 636 -21.22 -8.28 33.93
C ASP A 636 -19.88 -7.50 33.88
N PRO A 637 -19.08 -7.50 34.96
CA PRO A 637 -17.83 -6.73 35.06
C PRO A 637 -16.79 -7.03 33.96
N PHE A 638 -16.84 -8.23 33.39
CA PHE A 638 -15.87 -8.68 32.39
C PHE A 638 -16.37 -8.51 30.95
N PHE A 639 -17.66 -8.17 30.76
CA PHE A 639 -18.31 -7.99 29.45
C PHE A 639 -18.01 -9.15 28.47
N ASN A 640 -17.87 -10.37 29.00
CA ASN A 640 -17.34 -11.50 28.25
C ASN A 640 -17.80 -12.85 28.84
N ASP A 641 -18.51 -13.63 28.03
CA ASP A 641 -19.06 -14.94 28.40
C ASP A 641 -18.00 -16.06 28.53
N ALA A 642 -16.77 -15.82 28.07
CA ALA A 642 -15.67 -16.76 28.24
C ALA A 642 -15.09 -16.71 29.66
N VAL A 643 -15.12 -15.54 30.31
CA VAL A 643 -14.62 -15.37 31.68
C VAL A 643 -15.58 -16.06 32.64
N GLY A 644 -15.16 -17.17 33.23
CA GLY A 644 -16.01 -17.97 34.12
C GLY A 644 -16.72 -19.15 33.45
N ARG A 645 -16.44 -19.45 32.17
CA ARG A 645 -16.96 -20.64 31.51
C ARG A 645 -16.50 -21.91 32.24
N GLY A 646 -17.45 -22.73 32.68
CA GLY A 646 -17.17 -23.97 33.42
C GLY A 646 -16.96 -23.81 34.93
N VAL A 647 -17.18 -22.60 35.48
CA VAL A 647 -17.24 -22.37 36.93
C VAL A 647 -18.59 -22.81 37.49
N THR A 648 -18.58 -23.48 38.65
CA THR A 648 -19.77 -24.06 39.29
C THR A 648 -20.82 -23.01 39.66
N ASP A 649 -20.38 -21.82 40.09
CA ASP A 649 -21.23 -20.66 40.36
C ASP A 649 -20.75 -19.45 39.52
N PRO A 650 -21.39 -19.18 38.38
CA PRO A 650 -21.01 -18.07 37.50
C PRO A 650 -21.43 -16.70 38.06
N THR A 651 -22.14 -16.63 39.19
CA THR A 651 -22.51 -15.34 39.81
C THR A 651 -21.36 -14.77 40.66
N ARG A 652 -20.41 -15.61 41.09
CA ARG A 652 -19.25 -15.20 41.89
C ARG A 652 -18.09 -14.78 41.01
N PHE A 653 -17.92 -13.47 40.84
CA PHE A 653 -16.90 -12.90 39.96
C PHE A 653 -15.46 -13.31 40.34
N LYS A 654 -15.14 -13.49 41.64
CA LYS A 654 -13.80 -13.91 42.08
C LYS A 654 -13.48 -15.35 41.68
N ASP A 655 -14.48 -16.22 41.63
CA ASP A 655 -14.31 -17.59 41.15
C ASP A 655 -14.07 -17.59 39.62
N ARG A 656 -14.82 -16.75 38.89
CA ARG A 656 -14.61 -16.51 37.44
C ARG A 656 -13.20 -15.97 37.15
N ALA A 657 -12.76 -14.96 37.90
CA ALA A 657 -11.43 -14.37 37.79
C ALA A 657 -10.33 -15.39 38.12
N SER A 658 -10.53 -16.22 39.15
CA SER A 658 -9.57 -17.27 39.54
C SER A 658 -9.41 -18.34 38.47
N ALA A 659 -10.52 -18.80 37.88
CA ALA A 659 -10.48 -19.75 36.77
C ALA A 659 -9.76 -19.14 35.55
N ARG A 660 -10.09 -17.90 35.21
CA ARG A 660 -9.49 -17.20 34.07
C ARG A 660 -7.99 -16.92 34.26
N LEU A 661 -7.59 -16.53 35.47
CA LEU A 661 -6.19 -16.36 35.86
C LEU A 661 -5.36 -17.60 35.53
N LEU A 662 -5.81 -18.78 35.99
CA LEU A 662 -5.09 -20.04 35.80
C LEU A 662 -5.02 -20.45 34.33
N GLU A 663 -6.08 -20.18 33.56
CA GLU A 663 -6.09 -20.42 32.11
C GLU A 663 -5.08 -19.52 31.39
N VAL A 664 -5.14 -18.21 31.64
CA VAL A 664 -4.33 -17.19 30.97
C VAL A 664 -2.86 -17.36 31.32
N TRP A 665 -2.49 -17.48 32.60
CA TRP A 665 -1.10 -17.73 32.99
C TRP A 665 -0.65 -19.14 32.59
N GLY A 666 -1.54 -20.13 32.56
CA GLY A 666 -1.25 -21.44 31.98
C GLY A 666 -0.91 -21.36 30.49
N ALA A 667 -1.60 -20.52 29.73
CA ALA A 667 -1.30 -20.25 28.32
C ALA A 667 0.03 -19.50 28.16
N TRP A 668 0.27 -18.49 29.00
CA TRP A 668 1.53 -17.74 29.02
C TRP A 668 2.74 -18.65 29.30
N LEU A 669 2.64 -19.57 30.25
CA LEU A 669 3.71 -20.52 30.58
C LEU A 669 4.04 -21.50 29.43
N ARG A 670 3.14 -21.69 28.47
CA ARG A 670 3.37 -22.51 27.26
C ARG A 670 4.15 -21.75 26.19
N LEU A 671 4.23 -20.42 26.27
CA LEU A 671 4.99 -19.61 25.32
C LEU A 671 6.50 -19.83 25.53
N PRO A 672 7.27 -20.15 24.48
CA PRO A 672 8.73 -20.30 24.58
C PRO A 672 9.42 -19.05 25.13
N GLU A 673 8.96 -17.88 24.73
CA GLU A 673 9.54 -16.57 25.04
C GLU A 673 9.31 -16.17 26.50
N ALA A 674 8.21 -16.63 27.11
CA ALA A 674 7.88 -16.34 28.51
C ALA A 674 8.97 -16.82 29.48
N LYS A 675 9.75 -17.86 29.13
CA LYS A 675 10.84 -18.40 29.95
C LYS A 675 11.96 -17.41 30.23
N GLN A 676 12.08 -16.36 29.42
CA GLN A 676 13.07 -15.31 29.57
C GLN A 676 12.61 -14.19 30.53
N ASP A 677 11.32 -14.19 30.90
CA ASP A 677 10.76 -13.18 31.79
C ASP A 677 11.19 -13.44 33.25
N PRO A 678 11.64 -12.41 34.00
CA PRO A 678 12.03 -12.54 35.40
C PRO A 678 10.92 -13.11 36.30
N GLY A 679 9.65 -12.89 35.96
CA GLY A 679 8.49 -13.36 36.69
C GLY A 679 8.09 -14.82 36.41
N PHE A 680 8.78 -15.52 35.49
CA PHE A 680 8.37 -16.84 35.02
C PHE A 680 8.28 -17.88 36.14
N GLN A 681 9.29 -17.96 37.00
CA GLN A 681 9.31 -18.95 38.10
C GLN A 681 8.19 -18.71 39.10
N VAL A 682 7.94 -17.44 39.45
CA VAL A 682 6.89 -17.06 40.39
C VAL A 682 5.50 -17.43 39.86
N ILE A 683 5.22 -17.07 38.60
CA ILE A 683 3.94 -17.41 37.95
C ILE A 683 3.79 -18.94 37.84
N GLN A 684 4.85 -19.65 37.48
CA GLN A 684 4.84 -21.12 37.39
C GLN A 684 4.51 -21.79 38.74
N GLU A 685 5.09 -21.32 39.83
CA GLU A 685 4.80 -21.84 41.17
C GLU A 685 3.36 -21.59 41.60
N ILE A 686 2.82 -20.40 41.30
CA ILE A 686 1.42 -20.07 41.58
C ILE A 686 0.49 -21.01 40.82
N VAL A 687 0.66 -21.13 39.49
CA VAL A 687 -0.22 -21.99 38.66
C VAL A 687 -0.13 -23.45 39.11
N ARG A 688 1.06 -23.97 39.44
CA ARG A 688 1.26 -25.35 39.91
C ARG A 688 0.53 -25.69 41.21
N LYS A 689 0.32 -24.70 42.10
CA LYS A 689 -0.42 -24.94 43.36
C LYS A 689 -1.89 -25.26 43.12
N PHE A 690 -2.46 -24.79 42.02
CA PHE A 690 -3.89 -24.90 41.75
C PHE A 690 -4.22 -25.80 40.55
N VAL A 691 -3.26 -26.04 39.66
CA VAL A 691 -3.38 -26.96 38.52
C VAL A 691 -2.28 -28.02 38.62
N PRO A 692 -2.57 -29.22 39.15
CA PRO A 692 -1.63 -30.32 39.16
C PRO A 692 -1.19 -30.65 37.73
N GLN A 693 0.11 -30.83 37.49
CA GLN A 693 0.55 -31.38 36.21
C GLN A 693 0.17 -32.85 36.15
N ASP A 694 -0.59 -33.25 35.13
CA ASP A 694 -0.63 -34.65 34.72
C ASP A 694 0.82 -35.12 34.52
N THR A 695 1.16 -36.17 35.24
CA THR A 695 2.51 -36.71 35.32
C THR A 695 3.02 -37.04 33.91
N PRO A 696 4.22 -36.62 33.49
CA PRO A 696 4.79 -37.17 32.28
C PRO A 696 5.02 -38.66 32.54
N SER A 697 4.37 -39.52 31.74
CA SER A 697 4.62 -40.96 31.75
C SER A 697 6.12 -41.20 31.76
N SER A 698 6.62 -41.75 32.86
CA SER A 698 8.02 -42.14 33.01
C SER A 698 8.42 -43.00 31.82
N GLY A 699 9.23 -42.44 30.94
CA GLY A 699 9.99 -43.18 29.95
C GLY A 699 11.02 -44.02 30.68
N ASN A 700 10.60 -45.15 31.23
CA ASN A 700 11.50 -46.23 31.56
C ASN A 700 11.73 -47.03 30.29
N ALA A 701 13.00 -47.06 29.89
CA ALA A 701 13.49 -47.80 28.76
C ALA A 701 13.14 -49.30 28.88
N SER A 702 12.23 -49.78 28.05
CA SER A 702 12.27 -51.17 27.58
C SER A 702 12.83 -51.18 26.15
N LYS A 703 14.16 -51.14 26.04
CA LYS A 703 14.85 -51.71 24.88
C LYS A 703 14.66 -53.23 24.94
N SER A 704 13.68 -53.79 24.24
CA SER A 704 13.75 -55.15 23.71
C SER A 704 12.57 -55.45 22.79
N LYS A 705 12.90 -55.84 21.55
CA LYS A 705 12.05 -56.52 20.54
C LYS A 705 11.01 -55.69 19.78
N ALA A 706 11.51 -54.95 18.79
CA ALA A 706 10.78 -54.72 17.53
C ALA A 706 11.73 -54.69 16.32
N SER A 707 12.57 -55.73 16.20
CA SER A 707 13.07 -56.19 14.90
C SER A 707 12.07 -57.22 14.38
N LYS A 708 11.69 -57.09 13.09
CA LYS A 708 10.74 -57.92 12.31
C LYS A 708 9.27 -57.47 12.29
N LYS A 709 8.99 -56.44 11.49
CA LYS A 709 7.76 -56.42 10.65
C LYS A 709 7.90 -55.48 9.43
N LYS A 710 8.94 -55.70 8.64
CA LYS A 710 8.98 -55.33 7.21
C LYS A 710 9.43 -56.56 6.41
N ARG A 711 8.50 -57.51 6.22
CA ARG A 711 8.49 -58.56 5.18
C ARG A 711 7.34 -59.52 5.48
N HIS A 712 6.15 -59.22 4.96
CA HIS A 712 5.24 -60.20 4.37
C HIS A 712 3.91 -59.54 3.99
N GLN A 713 3.89 -58.97 2.79
CA GLN A 713 2.69 -58.87 1.95
C GLN A 713 3.15 -58.55 0.51
N ALA A 714 3.83 -59.53 -0.11
CA ALA A 714 4.04 -59.62 -1.56
C ALA A 714 4.75 -60.94 -1.88
N ARG A 715 4.03 -62.08 -1.78
CA ARG A 715 4.23 -63.31 -2.57
C ARG A 715 3.46 -64.48 -1.94
N THR A 716 2.16 -64.54 -2.22
CA THR A 716 1.41 -65.79 -2.28
C THR A 716 0.41 -65.71 -3.45
N LYS A 717 0.97 -65.43 -4.63
CA LYS A 717 0.45 -65.95 -5.90
C LYS A 717 1.48 -66.95 -6.42
N LYS A 718 1.31 -68.21 -6.03
CA LYS A 718 1.50 -69.39 -6.90
C LYS A 718 1.16 -70.67 -6.13
N THR A 719 0.01 -71.22 -6.53
CA THR A 719 -0.25 -72.65 -6.78
C THR A 719 -0.26 -73.64 -5.63
N LYS A 720 -1.47 -74.05 -5.22
CA LYS A 720 -2.00 -75.41 -5.48
C LYS A 720 -3.40 -75.19 -6.06
N LYS A 721 -3.81 -75.70 -7.23
CA LYS A 721 -3.67 -77.06 -7.76
C LYS A 721 -4.18 -78.08 -6.73
N LYS A 722 -5.49 -78.10 -6.51
CA LYS A 722 -6.37 -79.27 -6.55
C LYS A 722 -7.73 -78.90 -5.92
N GLU A 723 -8.77 -79.24 -6.69
CA GLU A 723 -10.22 -79.22 -6.38
C GLU A 723 -10.89 -77.85 -6.30
#